data_AF-A0A7S2E2W8-F1
#
_entry.id   AF-A0A7S2E2W8-F1
#
_cell.length_a   1.000
_cell.length_b   1.000
_cell.length_c   1.000
_cell.angle_alpha   90.00
_cell.angle_beta   90.00
_cell.angle_gamma   90.00
#
_symmetry.space_group_name_H-M   'P 1'
#
loop_
_entity.id
_entity.type
_entity.pdbx_description
1 polymer ?
#
loop_
_entity_poly.entity_id
_entity_poly.type
_entity_poly.pdbx_seq_one_letter_code
_entity_poly.pdbx_strand_id
1 'polypeptide(L)'
;MLRRSISTSMMRLPLIRGMSTSSNLTKIIFQLDYHISSQFAGLLVAQEEGLYHAAGVEVELIPPVTPGQEPKSVLNAYAGRSPDEDALYLGCCEQNVLVPAITADRSPVVAVSTMLHGSPLALASLSGTAAAETLAQGSVYGLRIGVQPDCTQLLGQLLELEVGDAGVTMVEIERGGKFDALSSGTIDAVQIYTTTEAIEFEAALGVPPVTLPFGALAPKDTGLSVENVLGSAQVVFMPREQAACEKSKAPLDAFLKATYDGWQLALKDTRKTANLVQSLSNPEALPTTLGQMTEEDYHHRVLLELQPFIQPHGADIGRVSVQEWVRSCQVLEEIGMCRGRRPSLWQTALSSTLLLPSSPIAGATSEALDGRASAKEWQQETFELSQKTAVVLGRRPKLKIIRLGDTTAEATKRAGLFIPDDMSWFSKVKAGAAVGVDVEEVTVAEHDLEALHSIVLDADCDPSVDAFILERPTVTEDALEGDHSARQVTKSAILEAAASLSSVGKDVDGATDAALGHAWSLASQRTGVTSNRMGAAHVAPTVAGMLRLLDRAGLQDLTGKLAVVVGRSHLVGSPIAASLVARDATVIVTHSRTASLSDLTLQADIVIVAAGGAGLLTPEMISRDTLVVNVGTTLDSQGPCLRPDVEQGDDQKEQGIVVTPSPGGVGSLCCAALFHNVVQAAAATAALTHNGGGRASQQKGSGAGDRIRDGCTADEPTLDLAQTAELVDAYEPGLADWSVGELYDGCLSLNRSFTCRDFQAA
;
A
#
# COMPACT_ATOMS: atom_id res chain seq x y z
N MET A 1 24.30 34.70 -52.12
CA MET A 1 24.32 36.03 -51.47
C MET A 1 22.98 36.68 -51.76
N LEU A 2 22.07 37.02 -50.85
CA LEU A 2 22.10 37.25 -49.42
C LEU A 2 20.95 36.48 -48.73
N ARG A 3 21.24 35.94 -47.54
CA ARG A 3 20.25 35.45 -46.57
C ARG A 3 19.46 36.66 -46.04
N ARG A 4 18.12 36.63 -46.14
CA ARG A 4 17.26 37.51 -45.35
C ARG A 4 17.10 36.88 -43.97
N SER A 5 17.53 37.64 -42.96
CA SER A 5 17.31 37.40 -41.54
C SER A 5 15.82 37.22 -41.25
N ILE A 6 15.43 36.05 -40.73
CA ILE A 6 14.15 35.85 -40.05
C ILE A 6 14.40 36.30 -38.60
N SER A 7 13.82 37.45 -38.25
CA SER A 7 13.78 37.95 -36.88
C SER A 7 12.89 37.04 -36.05
N THR A 8 13.48 36.24 -35.16
CA THR A 8 12.83 35.60 -34.01
C THR A 8 12.31 36.70 -33.08
N SER A 9 11.09 37.17 -33.30
CA SER A 9 10.41 38.03 -32.35
C SER A 9 9.80 37.14 -31.26
N MET A 10 10.37 37.21 -30.06
CA MET A 10 9.82 36.64 -28.84
C MET A 10 8.40 37.17 -28.62
N MET A 11 7.41 36.28 -28.59
CA MET A 11 6.02 36.66 -28.35
C MET A 11 5.83 36.84 -26.82
N ARG A 12 6.05 38.06 -26.33
CA ARG A 12 5.58 38.46 -24.99
C ARG A 12 4.09 38.74 -25.09
N LEU A 13 3.26 37.91 -24.46
CA LEU A 13 1.85 38.22 -24.26
C LEU A 13 1.72 39.53 -23.44
N PRO A 14 0.82 40.47 -23.79
CA PRO A 14 0.75 41.76 -23.12
C PRO A 14 0.29 41.63 -21.67
N LEU A 15 1.10 42.16 -20.74
CA LEU A 15 0.78 42.37 -19.33
C LEU A 15 -0.57 43.09 -19.17
N ILE A 16 -1.47 42.55 -18.34
CA ILE A 16 -2.67 43.25 -17.89
C ILE A 16 -2.25 44.52 -17.15
N ARG A 17 -2.77 45.66 -17.62
CA ARG A 17 -2.58 46.98 -17.01
C ARG A 17 -3.20 47.02 -15.61
N GLY A 18 -2.34 47.28 -14.62
CA GLY A 18 -2.73 48.04 -13.43
C GLY A 18 -2.74 47.28 -12.12
N MET A 19 -1.59 46.77 -11.65
CA MET A 19 -1.34 46.56 -10.23
C MET A 19 0.11 46.93 -9.88
N SER A 20 0.24 47.57 -8.72
CA SER A 20 1.44 48.19 -8.14
C SER A 20 2.64 47.25 -8.04
N THR A 21 3.80 47.73 -8.51
CA THR A 21 5.12 47.10 -8.41
C THR A 21 5.58 46.94 -6.95
N SER A 22 5.59 45.71 -6.43
CA SER A 22 6.40 45.28 -5.25
C SER A 22 6.15 43.79 -4.93
N SER A 23 6.56 42.86 -5.79
CA SER A 23 6.64 41.44 -5.42
C SER A 23 7.85 40.79 -6.07
N ASN A 24 8.74 40.20 -5.25
CA ASN A 24 9.74 39.23 -5.72
C ASN A 24 8.98 37.99 -6.23
N LEU A 25 8.51 38.02 -7.48
CA LEU A 25 7.91 36.85 -8.11
C LEU A 25 9.02 35.91 -8.54
N THR A 26 8.86 34.61 -8.28
CA THR A 26 9.76 33.60 -8.84
C THR A 26 9.37 33.34 -10.29
N LYS A 27 10.34 33.46 -11.20
CA LYS A 27 10.12 33.25 -12.62
C LYS A 27 10.12 31.76 -12.95
N ILE A 28 9.16 31.33 -13.76
CA ILE A 28 9.01 29.99 -14.31
C ILE A 28 9.14 30.09 -15.83
N ILE A 29 10.10 29.37 -16.42
CA ILE A 29 10.28 29.28 -17.87
C ILE A 29 9.82 27.89 -18.30
N PHE A 30 8.77 27.82 -19.11
CA PHE A 30 8.09 26.57 -19.44
C PHE A 30 8.15 26.25 -20.94
N GLN A 31 8.83 25.16 -21.29
CA GLN A 31 8.92 24.62 -22.64
C GLN A 31 7.68 23.82 -23.02
N LEU A 32 6.93 24.29 -24.00
CA LEU A 32 5.85 23.52 -24.63
C LEU A 32 6.44 22.49 -25.61
N ASP A 33 5.84 21.31 -25.70
CA ASP A 33 6.11 20.31 -26.76
C ASP A 33 5.30 20.57 -28.04
N TYR A 34 4.28 21.43 -27.96
CA TYR A 34 3.42 21.76 -29.08
C TYR A 34 3.02 23.24 -29.11
N HIS A 35 2.36 23.66 -30.20
CA HIS A 35 1.88 25.03 -30.30
C HIS A 35 0.70 25.27 -29.35
N ILE A 36 0.45 26.55 -29.03
CA ILE A 36 -0.65 26.97 -28.14
C ILE A 36 -1.98 26.40 -28.67
N SER A 37 -2.59 25.52 -27.87
CA SER A 37 -3.81 24.80 -28.19
C SER A 37 -4.57 24.41 -26.91
N SER A 38 -5.73 23.78 -27.05
CA SER A 38 -6.54 23.30 -25.92
C SER A 38 -5.82 22.31 -25.02
N GLN A 39 -4.75 21.64 -25.51
CA GLN A 39 -3.92 20.74 -24.70
C GLN A 39 -3.21 21.46 -23.55
N PHE A 40 -3.06 22.79 -23.63
CA PHE A 40 -2.44 23.63 -22.60
C PHE A 40 -3.45 24.53 -21.89
N ALA A 41 -4.75 24.25 -21.98
CA ALA A 41 -5.78 25.15 -21.49
C ALA A 41 -5.64 25.50 -20.00
N GLY A 42 -5.20 24.55 -19.16
CA GLY A 42 -4.91 24.83 -17.76
C GLY A 42 -3.85 25.92 -17.56
N LEU A 43 -2.75 25.87 -18.32
CA LEU A 43 -1.69 26.90 -18.27
C LEU A 43 -2.23 28.27 -18.70
N LEU A 44 -3.02 28.29 -19.78
CA LEU A 44 -3.55 29.52 -20.38
C LEU A 44 -4.59 30.18 -19.49
N VAL A 45 -5.52 29.39 -18.93
CA VAL A 45 -6.54 29.89 -18.01
C VAL A 45 -5.91 30.38 -16.70
N ALA A 46 -4.92 29.66 -16.17
CA ALA A 46 -4.19 30.11 -14.98
C ALA A 46 -3.47 31.46 -15.19
N GLN A 47 -2.92 31.67 -16.39
CA GLN A 47 -2.31 32.95 -16.79
C GLN A 47 -3.37 34.07 -16.89
N GLU A 48 -4.46 33.83 -17.61
CA GLU A 48 -5.52 34.82 -17.87
C GLU A 48 -6.24 35.24 -16.58
N GLU A 49 -6.53 34.29 -15.70
CA GLU A 49 -7.21 34.55 -14.42
C GLU A 49 -6.24 35.06 -13.33
N GLY A 50 -4.96 35.26 -13.66
CA GLY A 50 -3.95 35.81 -12.75
C GLY A 50 -3.55 34.89 -11.61
N LEU A 51 -3.81 33.58 -11.72
CA LEU A 51 -3.58 32.59 -10.65
C LEU A 51 -2.08 32.48 -10.32
N TYR A 52 -1.21 32.54 -11.33
CA TYR A 52 0.25 32.52 -11.10
C TYR A 52 0.74 33.71 -10.28
N HIS A 53 0.31 34.92 -10.66
CA HIS A 53 0.68 36.13 -9.93
C HIS A 53 0.17 36.10 -8.49
N ALA A 54 -1.06 35.63 -8.27
CA ALA A 54 -1.63 35.43 -6.94
C ALA A 54 -0.84 34.38 -6.12
N ALA A 55 -0.28 33.37 -6.78
CA ALA A 55 0.57 32.34 -6.18
C ALA A 55 2.05 32.77 -6.00
N GLY A 56 2.41 33.99 -6.39
CA GLY A 56 3.77 34.52 -6.25
C GLY A 56 4.76 34.07 -7.33
N VAL A 57 4.27 33.54 -8.46
CA VAL A 57 5.10 33.11 -9.59
C VAL A 57 4.74 33.85 -10.88
N GLU A 58 5.71 33.98 -11.79
CA GLU A 58 5.52 34.54 -13.12
C GLU A 58 5.87 33.49 -14.17
N VAL A 59 4.97 33.17 -15.09
CA VAL A 59 5.17 32.10 -16.08
C VAL A 59 5.44 32.67 -17.47
N GLU A 60 6.60 32.31 -18.04
CA GLU A 60 6.99 32.56 -19.41
C GLU A 60 6.93 31.25 -20.22
N LEU A 61 6.03 31.19 -21.19
CA LEU A 61 5.95 30.08 -22.15
C LEU A 61 6.94 30.31 -23.28
N ILE A 62 7.77 29.32 -23.60
CA ILE A 62 8.70 29.38 -24.74
C ILE A 62 8.19 28.55 -25.94
N PRO A 63 8.49 28.97 -27.19
CA PRO A 63 7.99 28.30 -28.39
C PRO A 63 8.39 26.82 -28.47
N PRO A 64 7.57 25.97 -29.11
CA PRO A 64 7.88 24.56 -29.27
C PRO A 64 9.17 24.33 -30.07
N VAL A 65 9.86 23.25 -29.74
CA VAL A 65 11.07 22.79 -30.46
C VAL A 65 10.75 21.63 -31.38
N THR A 66 11.75 21.12 -32.10
CA THR A 66 11.60 19.86 -32.83
C THR A 66 11.16 18.75 -31.87
N PRO A 67 10.09 17.99 -32.19
CA PRO A 67 9.59 16.93 -31.33
C PRO A 67 10.70 15.99 -30.84
N GLY A 68 10.72 15.72 -29.54
CA GLY A 68 11.74 14.91 -28.88
C GLY A 68 13.01 15.66 -28.45
N GLN A 69 13.10 16.97 -28.72
CA GLN A 69 14.22 17.82 -28.25
C GLN A 69 13.87 18.64 -27.00
N GLU A 70 12.68 18.49 -26.44
CA GLU A 70 12.17 19.29 -25.30
C GLU A 70 13.07 19.13 -24.08
N PRO A 71 13.45 17.92 -23.63
CA PRO A 71 14.35 17.77 -22.48
C PRO A 71 15.70 18.47 -22.70
N LYS A 72 16.24 18.38 -23.92
CA LYS A 72 17.51 19.03 -24.28
C LYS A 72 17.37 20.56 -24.32
N SER A 73 16.24 21.08 -24.78
CA SER A 73 15.94 22.52 -24.80
C SER A 73 15.96 23.09 -23.38
N VAL A 74 15.21 22.46 -22.47
CA VAL A 74 15.14 22.85 -21.05
C VAL A 74 16.52 22.80 -20.38
N LEU A 75 17.28 21.73 -20.61
CA LEU A 75 18.63 21.61 -20.05
C LEU A 75 19.60 22.67 -20.58
N ASN A 76 19.53 23.02 -21.86
CA ASN A 76 20.36 24.07 -22.44
C ASN A 76 20.00 25.45 -21.88
N ALA A 77 18.70 25.73 -21.71
CA ALA A 77 18.22 26.97 -21.10
C ALA A 77 18.69 27.07 -19.64
N TYR A 78 18.54 26.00 -18.88
CA TYR A 78 19.04 25.91 -17.50
C TYR A 78 20.56 26.05 -17.42
N ALA A 79 21.33 25.42 -18.31
CA ALA A 79 22.80 25.52 -18.31
C ALA A 79 23.30 26.93 -18.70
N GLY A 80 22.51 27.68 -19.48
CA GLY A 80 22.83 29.05 -19.90
C GLY A 80 22.41 30.15 -18.91
N ARG A 81 21.81 29.78 -17.77
CA ARG A 81 21.31 30.73 -16.77
C ARG A 81 22.41 31.52 -16.06
N SER A 82 22.07 32.68 -15.50
CA SER A 82 22.97 33.36 -14.55
C SER A 82 22.99 32.62 -13.20
N PRO A 83 24.13 32.50 -12.51
CA PRO A 83 24.19 31.91 -11.16
C PRO A 83 23.28 32.60 -10.14
N ASP A 84 22.96 33.89 -10.36
CA ASP A 84 22.10 34.71 -9.50
C ASP A 84 20.61 34.69 -9.95
N GLU A 85 20.25 33.93 -10.98
CA GLU A 85 18.89 33.85 -11.51
C GLU A 85 18.08 32.76 -10.79
N ASP A 86 17.12 33.18 -9.97
CA ASP A 86 16.22 32.29 -9.21
C ASP A 86 15.08 31.68 -10.08
N ALA A 87 15.25 31.62 -11.41
CA ALA A 87 14.22 31.08 -12.30
C ALA A 87 14.19 29.54 -12.29
N LEU A 88 12.98 28.96 -12.34
CA LEU A 88 12.79 27.53 -12.57
C LEU A 88 12.57 27.24 -14.05
N TYR A 89 13.24 26.21 -14.54
CA TYR A 89 13.10 25.75 -15.92
C TYR A 89 12.32 24.44 -15.93
N LEU A 90 11.19 24.44 -16.63
CA LEU A 90 10.32 23.29 -16.79
C LEU A 90 10.03 23.03 -18.25
N GLY A 91 9.55 21.85 -18.56
CA GLY A 91 8.94 21.55 -19.84
C GLY A 91 7.89 20.45 -19.72
N CYS A 92 7.16 20.23 -20.79
CA CYS A 92 6.30 19.06 -20.96
C CYS A 92 6.70 18.26 -22.20
N CYS A 93 6.41 16.95 -22.18
CA CYS A 93 6.41 16.06 -23.35
C CYS A 93 5.68 14.75 -23.02
N GLU A 94 5.50 13.85 -23.99
CA GLU A 94 4.96 12.52 -23.72
C GLU A 94 5.93 11.64 -22.92
N GLN A 95 5.39 10.73 -22.09
CA GLN A 95 6.22 9.83 -21.28
C GLN A 95 7.18 8.99 -22.13
N ASN A 96 6.74 8.50 -23.29
CA ASN A 96 7.59 7.74 -24.22
C ASN A 96 8.73 8.57 -24.83
N VAL A 97 8.68 9.90 -24.76
CA VAL A 97 9.77 10.81 -25.14
C VAL A 97 10.69 11.07 -23.94
N LEU A 98 10.10 11.31 -22.76
CA LEU A 98 10.84 11.62 -21.54
C LEU A 98 11.66 10.44 -21.03
N VAL A 99 11.08 9.23 -20.99
CA VAL A 99 11.70 8.03 -20.40
C VAL A 99 13.01 7.65 -21.13
N PRO A 100 13.09 7.64 -22.47
CA PRO A 100 14.37 7.48 -23.17
C PRO A 100 15.41 8.56 -22.88
N ALA A 101 14.99 9.79 -22.55
CA ALA A 101 15.88 10.88 -22.14
C ALA A 101 16.41 10.72 -20.70
N ILE A 102 15.73 9.94 -19.85
CA ILE A 102 16.16 9.58 -18.49
C ILE A 102 17.19 8.44 -18.56
N THR A 103 18.48 8.80 -18.67
CA THR A 103 19.58 7.83 -18.81
C THR A 103 20.37 7.66 -17.50
N ALA A 104 20.48 6.42 -16.98
CA ALA A 104 21.36 6.03 -15.85
C ALA A 104 21.07 6.70 -14.48
N ASP A 105 21.81 6.30 -13.42
CA ASP A 105 21.64 6.75 -12.01
C ASP A 105 21.75 8.29 -11.85
N ARG A 106 22.15 9.01 -12.90
CA ARG A 106 22.38 10.46 -12.96
C ARG A 106 21.57 11.16 -14.05
N SER A 107 20.29 10.79 -14.22
CA SER A 107 19.40 11.47 -15.16
C SER A 107 19.46 13.00 -14.98
N PRO A 108 19.64 13.78 -16.05
CA PRO A 108 19.73 15.24 -15.97
C PRO A 108 18.37 15.89 -15.73
N VAL A 109 17.27 15.19 -15.98
CA VAL A 109 15.89 15.64 -15.75
C VAL A 109 15.10 14.65 -14.88
N VAL A 110 14.05 15.15 -14.24
CA VAL A 110 13.09 14.37 -13.45
C VAL A 110 11.66 14.81 -13.81
N ALA A 111 10.74 13.86 -13.85
CA ALA A 111 9.30 14.11 -13.93
C ALA A 111 8.80 14.62 -12.58
N VAL A 112 7.88 15.58 -12.61
CA VAL A 112 7.32 16.21 -11.40
C VAL A 112 5.81 16.17 -11.36
N SER A 113 5.14 16.09 -12.51
CA SER A 113 3.69 15.92 -12.60
C SER A 113 3.28 15.53 -14.03
N THR A 114 1.98 15.39 -14.30
CA THR A 114 1.41 15.25 -15.65
C THR A 114 0.21 16.15 -15.82
N MET A 115 -0.07 16.60 -17.05
CA MET A 115 -1.34 17.25 -17.37
C MET A 115 -2.39 16.25 -17.89
N LEU A 116 -1.95 15.16 -18.52
CA LEU A 116 -2.82 14.07 -18.99
C LEU A 116 -2.34 12.75 -18.38
N HIS A 117 -3.22 12.07 -17.65
CA HIS A 117 -2.89 10.83 -16.95
C HIS A 117 -2.67 9.66 -17.91
N GLY A 118 -3.33 9.67 -19.08
CA GLY A 118 -3.18 8.68 -20.14
C GLY A 118 -2.90 9.32 -21.50
N SER A 119 -2.31 8.54 -22.41
CA SER A 119 -2.06 8.97 -23.78
C SER A 119 -3.28 8.78 -24.69
N PRO A 120 -3.75 9.83 -25.40
CA PRO A 120 -4.86 9.73 -26.36
C PRO A 120 -4.44 9.19 -27.74
N LEU A 121 -3.26 8.59 -27.86
CA LEU A 121 -2.70 8.07 -29.11
C LEU A 121 -3.51 6.88 -29.66
N ALA A 122 -3.84 6.97 -30.95
CA ALA A 122 -4.54 5.93 -31.68
C ALA A 122 -4.08 5.85 -33.14
N LEU A 123 -4.40 4.74 -33.80
CA LEU A 123 -4.44 4.66 -35.25
C LEU A 123 -5.83 5.07 -35.74
N ALA A 124 -5.91 5.71 -36.90
CA ALA A 124 -7.16 6.07 -37.55
C ALA A 124 -7.15 5.72 -39.04
N SER A 125 -8.31 5.32 -39.55
CA SER A 125 -8.56 5.15 -40.99
C SER A 125 -9.89 5.79 -41.39
N LEU A 126 -10.03 6.11 -42.68
CA LEU A 126 -11.24 6.72 -43.23
C LEU A 126 -12.41 5.74 -43.18
N SER A 127 -13.54 6.20 -42.65
CA SER A 127 -14.78 5.42 -42.61
C SER A 127 -15.21 4.92 -44.00
N GLY A 128 -15.70 3.67 -44.05
CA GLY A 128 -16.13 3.03 -45.29
C GLY A 128 -15.00 2.45 -46.16
N THR A 129 -13.76 2.46 -45.67
CA THR A 129 -12.63 1.78 -46.34
C THR A 129 -12.41 0.38 -45.76
N ALA A 130 -11.76 -0.50 -46.52
CA ALA A 130 -11.36 -1.83 -46.03
C ALA A 130 -10.43 -1.73 -44.80
N ALA A 131 -9.57 -0.71 -44.76
CA ALA A 131 -8.67 -0.48 -43.63
C ALA A 131 -9.44 -0.11 -42.35
N ALA A 132 -10.52 0.67 -42.45
CA ALA A 132 -11.40 0.94 -41.31
C ALA A 132 -12.08 -0.33 -40.76
N GLU A 133 -12.48 -1.27 -41.63
CA GLU A 133 -13.01 -2.57 -41.18
C GLU A 133 -11.95 -3.38 -40.43
N THR A 134 -10.69 -3.38 -40.92
CA THR A 134 -9.56 -4.04 -40.26
C THR A 134 -9.29 -3.44 -38.87
N LEU A 135 -9.24 -2.11 -38.76
CA LEU A 135 -9.05 -1.43 -37.46
C LEU A 135 -10.21 -1.71 -36.49
N ALA A 136 -11.47 -1.71 -36.97
CA ALA A 136 -12.64 -1.99 -36.13
C ALA A 136 -12.63 -3.41 -35.55
N GLN A 137 -11.94 -4.35 -36.19
CA GLN A 137 -11.73 -5.71 -35.70
C GLN A 137 -10.55 -5.83 -34.73
N GLY A 138 -9.87 -4.71 -34.43
CA GLY A 138 -8.66 -4.68 -33.59
C GLY A 138 -7.42 -5.19 -34.31
N SER A 139 -7.41 -5.22 -35.64
CA SER A 139 -6.27 -5.68 -36.43
C SER A 139 -5.60 -4.55 -37.19
N VAL A 140 -4.34 -4.74 -37.52
CA VAL A 140 -3.52 -3.86 -38.34
C VAL A 140 -2.87 -4.59 -39.52
N TYR A 141 -3.12 -5.90 -39.65
CA TYR A 141 -2.44 -6.75 -40.63
C TYR A 141 -2.74 -6.32 -42.07
N GLY A 142 -1.70 -6.19 -42.88
CA GLY A 142 -1.75 -5.79 -44.28
C GLY A 142 -1.81 -4.29 -44.52
N LEU A 143 -1.84 -3.45 -43.48
CA LEU A 143 -1.99 -2.01 -43.62
C LEU A 143 -0.66 -1.28 -43.85
N ARG A 144 -0.69 -0.20 -44.63
CA ARG A 144 0.34 0.85 -44.65
C ARG A 144 -0.01 1.92 -43.62
N ILE A 145 0.81 2.05 -42.59
CA ILE A 145 0.53 2.91 -41.45
C ILE A 145 1.45 4.12 -41.46
N GLY A 146 0.86 5.31 -41.56
CA GLY A 146 1.55 6.57 -41.39
C GLY A 146 1.88 6.85 -39.92
N VAL A 147 3.13 7.13 -39.59
CA VAL A 147 3.59 7.42 -38.22
C VAL A 147 4.52 8.63 -38.18
N GLN A 148 4.45 9.42 -37.12
CA GLN A 148 5.37 10.54 -36.89
C GLN A 148 6.73 10.03 -36.42
N PRO A 149 7.85 10.73 -36.73
CA PRO A 149 9.20 10.26 -36.44
C PRO A 149 9.48 9.93 -34.96
N ASP A 150 8.90 10.73 -34.05
CA ASP A 150 8.98 10.59 -32.59
C ASP A 150 8.20 9.37 -32.05
N CYS A 151 7.18 8.91 -32.78
CA CYS A 151 6.36 7.76 -32.42
C CYS A 151 6.75 6.47 -33.18
N THR A 152 7.63 6.55 -34.18
CA THR A 152 8.02 5.39 -35.02
C THR A 152 8.54 4.22 -34.19
N GLN A 153 9.39 4.48 -33.19
CA GLN A 153 9.94 3.41 -32.35
C GLN A 153 8.86 2.77 -31.48
N LEU A 154 8.00 3.58 -30.86
CA LEU A 154 6.92 3.11 -29.99
C LEU A 154 5.95 2.22 -30.77
N LEU A 155 5.40 2.74 -31.88
CA LEU A 155 4.46 2.00 -32.69
C LEU A 155 5.14 0.78 -33.32
N GLY A 156 6.38 0.90 -33.79
CA GLY A 156 7.14 -0.23 -34.33
C GLY A 156 7.28 -1.39 -33.34
N GLN A 157 7.61 -1.12 -32.08
CA GLN A 157 7.68 -2.16 -31.04
C GLN A 157 6.29 -2.75 -30.72
N LEU A 158 5.24 -1.94 -30.65
CA LEU A 158 3.87 -2.46 -30.44
C LEU A 158 3.41 -3.36 -31.59
N LEU A 159 3.68 -2.96 -32.84
CA LEU A 159 3.35 -3.75 -34.01
C LEU A 159 4.16 -5.05 -34.08
N GLU A 160 5.44 -5.03 -33.70
CA GLU A 160 6.28 -6.23 -33.60
C GLU A 160 5.67 -7.26 -32.63
N LEU A 161 5.09 -6.80 -31.51
CA LEU A 161 4.41 -7.65 -30.54
C LEU A 161 3.08 -8.22 -31.06
N GLU A 162 2.32 -7.44 -31.81
CA GLU A 162 0.97 -7.82 -32.28
C GLU A 162 1.00 -8.71 -33.53
N VAL A 163 1.84 -8.38 -34.51
CA VAL A 163 1.85 -9.04 -35.84
C VAL A 163 3.22 -9.56 -36.28
N GLY A 164 4.28 -9.32 -35.50
CA GLY A 164 5.66 -9.69 -35.85
C GLY A 164 6.24 -8.92 -37.05
N ASP A 165 7.34 -9.42 -37.62
CA ASP A 165 8.06 -8.82 -38.77
C ASP A 165 7.26 -8.84 -40.10
N ALA A 166 6.15 -9.56 -40.17
CA ALA A 166 5.51 -9.91 -41.43
C ALA A 166 4.03 -9.51 -41.44
N GLY A 167 3.73 -8.26 -41.77
CA GLY A 167 2.35 -7.88 -42.05
C GLY A 167 2.04 -6.39 -42.18
N VAL A 168 2.88 -5.48 -41.69
CA VAL A 168 2.57 -4.04 -41.65
C VAL A 168 3.69 -3.21 -42.27
N THR A 169 3.32 -2.22 -43.07
CA THR A 169 4.29 -1.26 -43.66
C THR A 169 4.20 0.06 -42.91
N MET A 170 5.22 0.43 -42.13
CA MET A 170 5.28 1.78 -41.57
C MET A 170 5.81 2.79 -42.58
N VAL A 171 5.16 3.95 -42.66
CA VAL A 171 5.52 5.07 -43.52
C VAL A 171 5.70 6.30 -42.64
N GLU A 172 6.90 6.86 -42.59
CA GLU A 172 7.15 8.09 -41.85
C GLU A 172 6.47 9.27 -42.55
N ILE A 173 5.71 10.08 -41.79
CA ILE A 173 4.95 11.21 -42.31
C ILE A 173 5.12 12.46 -41.44
N GLU A 174 5.09 13.64 -42.08
CA GLU A 174 5.09 14.92 -41.37
C GLU A 174 3.76 15.20 -40.67
N ARG A 175 3.79 15.95 -39.56
CA ARG A 175 2.60 16.21 -38.73
C ARG A 175 1.42 16.82 -39.51
N GLY A 176 1.68 17.72 -40.47
CA GLY A 176 0.63 18.38 -41.25
C GLY A 176 0.14 17.60 -42.49
N GLY A 177 0.78 16.49 -42.86
CA GLY A 177 0.47 15.74 -44.09
C GLY A 177 -0.46 14.54 -43.91
N LYS A 178 -0.96 14.30 -42.68
CA LYS A 178 -1.70 13.08 -42.32
C LYS A 178 -2.97 12.89 -43.16
N PHE A 179 -3.81 13.92 -43.24
CA PHE A 179 -5.08 13.84 -43.93
C PHE A 179 -4.92 13.61 -45.43
N ASP A 180 -4.00 14.32 -46.07
CA ASP A 180 -3.71 14.18 -47.50
C ASP A 180 -3.14 12.80 -47.83
N ALA A 181 -2.24 12.28 -47.00
CA ALA A 181 -1.68 10.95 -47.18
C ALA A 181 -2.76 9.86 -47.08
N LEU A 182 -3.69 10.00 -46.13
CA LEU A 182 -4.79 9.05 -45.93
C LEU A 182 -5.83 9.16 -47.05
N SER A 183 -6.21 10.38 -47.45
CA SER A 183 -7.21 10.64 -48.50
C SER A 183 -6.73 10.30 -49.90
N SER A 184 -5.42 10.43 -50.17
CA SER A 184 -4.82 10.02 -51.45
C SER A 184 -4.62 8.50 -51.56
N GLY A 185 -4.81 7.74 -50.48
CA GLY A 185 -4.51 6.31 -50.42
C GLY A 185 -3.02 6.00 -50.43
N THR A 186 -2.16 6.97 -50.06
CA THR A 186 -0.71 6.76 -49.87
C THR A 186 -0.47 5.84 -48.67
N ILE A 187 -1.30 5.99 -47.64
CA ILE A 187 -1.37 5.15 -46.44
C ILE A 187 -2.81 4.67 -46.23
N ASP A 188 -2.96 3.57 -45.49
CA ASP A 188 -4.25 2.95 -45.18
C ASP A 188 -4.76 3.33 -43.78
N ALA A 189 -3.85 3.59 -42.85
CA ALA A 189 -4.14 4.12 -41.52
C ALA A 189 -3.05 5.12 -41.08
N VAL A 190 -3.32 5.94 -40.07
CA VAL A 190 -2.40 6.96 -39.59
C VAL A 190 -2.46 7.15 -38.08
N GLN A 191 -1.32 7.38 -37.43
CA GLN A 191 -1.23 7.79 -36.03
C GLN A 191 -1.90 9.17 -35.83
N ILE A 192 -2.78 9.27 -34.84
CA ILE A 192 -3.47 10.50 -34.42
C ILE A 192 -3.55 10.63 -32.90
N TYR A 193 -3.85 11.82 -32.41
CA TYR A 193 -4.51 11.99 -31.12
C TYR A 193 -6.03 11.93 -31.34
N THR A 194 -6.71 11.06 -30.60
CA THR A 194 -8.18 10.94 -30.63
C THR A 194 -8.89 12.23 -30.23
N THR A 195 -8.22 13.07 -29.45
CA THR A 195 -8.76 14.33 -28.93
C THR A 195 -8.58 15.51 -29.89
N THR A 196 -7.80 15.38 -30.97
CA THR A 196 -7.51 16.46 -31.93
C THR A 196 -7.77 16.04 -33.37
N GLU A 197 -6.88 15.26 -34.01
CA GLU A 197 -7.00 14.99 -35.45
C GLU A 197 -8.23 14.16 -35.81
N ALA A 198 -8.81 13.38 -34.88
CA ALA A 198 -10.09 12.71 -35.14
C ALA A 198 -11.22 13.71 -35.41
N ILE A 199 -11.26 14.81 -34.67
CA ILE A 199 -12.23 15.90 -34.83
C ILE A 199 -12.00 16.60 -36.17
N GLU A 200 -10.75 16.83 -36.55
CA GLU A 200 -10.37 17.43 -37.82
C GLU A 200 -10.82 16.57 -39.00
N PHE A 201 -10.60 15.25 -38.92
CA PHE A 201 -10.97 14.32 -39.98
C PHE A 201 -12.49 14.23 -40.11
N GLU A 202 -13.22 14.19 -38.99
CA GLU A 202 -14.67 14.23 -38.99
C GLU A 202 -15.21 15.52 -39.62
N ALA A 203 -14.62 16.67 -39.28
CA ALA A 203 -15.02 17.97 -39.82
C ALA A 203 -14.82 18.05 -41.34
N ALA A 204 -13.72 17.48 -41.84
CA ALA A 204 -13.42 17.43 -43.27
C ALA A 204 -14.37 16.50 -44.06
N LEU A 205 -14.80 15.38 -43.47
CA LEU A 205 -15.47 14.29 -44.17
C LEU A 205 -16.97 14.19 -43.86
N GLY A 206 -17.44 14.84 -42.80
CA GLY A 206 -18.81 14.74 -42.29
C GLY A 206 -19.12 13.43 -41.54
N VAL A 207 -18.13 12.54 -41.40
CA VAL A 207 -18.22 11.28 -40.65
C VAL A 207 -16.93 11.04 -39.87
N PRO A 208 -16.99 10.53 -38.63
CA PRO A 208 -15.79 10.31 -37.83
C PRO A 208 -14.93 9.20 -38.44
N PRO A 209 -13.60 9.25 -38.27
CA PRO A 209 -12.73 8.14 -38.65
C PRO A 209 -12.95 6.94 -37.72
N VAL A 210 -12.59 5.75 -38.19
CA VAL A 210 -12.49 4.57 -37.31
C VAL A 210 -11.15 4.59 -36.64
N THR A 211 -11.13 4.47 -35.31
CA THR A 211 -9.93 4.54 -34.49
C THR A 211 -9.62 3.23 -33.77
N LEU A 212 -8.34 2.95 -33.57
CA LEU A 212 -7.82 1.85 -32.77
C LEU A 212 -6.79 2.41 -31.79
N PRO A 213 -7.10 2.53 -30.49
CA PRO A 213 -6.15 3.02 -29.49
C PRO A 213 -4.88 2.17 -29.49
N PHE A 214 -3.72 2.80 -29.29
CA PHE A 214 -2.44 2.07 -29.28
C PHE A 214 -2.39 1.00 -28.19
N GLY A 215 -3.05 1.23 -27.04
CA GLY A 215 -3.15 0.22 -25.98
C GLY A 215 -3.88 -1.06 -26.39
N ALA A 216 -4.69 -1.02 -27.46
CA ALA A 216 -5.33 -2.22 -28.00
C ALA A 216 -4.39 -3.07 -28.87
N LEU A 217 -3.20 -2.57 -29.21
CA LEU A 217 -2.16 -3.28 -29.97
C LEU A 217 -1.19 -4.06 -29.07
N ALA A 218 -1.37 -4.05 -27.74
CA ALA A 218 -0.54 -4.84 -26.84
C ALA A 218 -1.14 -6.25 -26.66
N PRO A 219 -0.33 -7.33 -26.65
CA PRO A 219 -0.85 -8.69 -26.52
C PRO A 219 -1.58 -8.90 -25.19
N LYS A 220 -2.80 -9.45 -25.25
CA LYS A 220 -3.68 -9.64 -24.06
C LYS A 220 -3.06 -10.49 -22.95
N ASP A 221 -2.11 -11.35 -23.31
CA ASP A 221 -1.48 -12.34 -22.43
C ASP A 221 -0.36 -11.74 -21.57
N THR A 222 0.04 -10.49 -21.85
CA THR A 222 1.08 -9.76 -21.13
C THR A 222 0.60 -9.16 -19.81
N GLY A 223 -0.71 -9.19 -19.53
CA GLY A 223 -1.30 -8.55 -18.34
C GLY A 223 -1.28 -7.03 -18.39
N LEU A 224 -1.04 -6.44 -19.57
CA LEU A 224 -1.07 -5.00 -19.81
C LEU A 224 -2.54 -4.56 -20.03
N SER A 225 -3.08 -3.67 -19.21
CA SER A 225 -4.41 -3.09 -19.45
C SER A 225 -4.34 -2.03 -20.56
N VAL A 226 -5.36 -2.03 -21.43
CA VAL A 226 -5.49 -1.13 -22.61
C VAL A 226 -5.32 0.36 -22.24
N GLU A 227 -5.72 0.75 -21.03
CA GLU A 227 -5.68 2.14 -20.56
C GLU A 227 -4.28 2.60 -20.09
N ASN A 228 -3.34 1.67 -19.84
CA ASN A 228 -2.05 1.98 -19.18
C ASN A 228 -0.79 1.57 -19.96
N VAL A 229 -0.92 1.12 -21.22
CA VAL A 229 0.24 0.67 -22.03
C VAL A 229 1.20 1.82 -22.36
N LEU A 230 0.64 3.00 -22.68
CA LEU A 230 1.41 4.15 -23.16
C LEU A 230 1.78 5.16 -22.07
N GLY A 231 1.23 4.99 -20.87
CA GLY A 231 1.44 5.89 -19.74
C GLY A 231 0.90 7.31 -19.98
N SER A 232 1.50 8.28 -19.29
CA SER A 232 1.01 9.66 -19.25
C SER A 232 1.45 10.51 -20.45
N ALA A 233 0.58 11.42 -20.90
CA ALA A 233 0.91 12.42 -21.90
C ALA A 233 1.05 13.79 -21.24
N GLN A 234 1.82 14.70 -21.85
CA GLN A 234 2.07 16.02 -21.26
C GLN A 234 2.66 15.94 -19.84
N VAL A 235 3.66 15.08 -19.67
CA VAL A 235 4.43 14.93 -18.43
C VAL A 235 5.26 16.19 -18.21
N VAL A 236 5.04 16.85 -17.07
CA VAL A 236 5.84 18.00 -16.64
C VAL A 236 7.14 17.51 -16.03
N PHE A 237 8.27 18.05 -16.48
CA PHE A 237 9.60 17.70 -16.03
C PHE A 237 10.46 18.94 -15.77
N MET A 238 11.56 18.76 -15.03
CA MET A 238 12.54 19.82 -14.75
C MET A 238 13.97 19.25 -14.58
N PRO A 239 15.03 20.08 -14.62
CA PRO A 239 16.38 19.64 -14.32
C PRO A 239 16.50 19.06 -12.91
N ARG A 240 17.17 17.91 -12.78
CA ARG A 240 17.33 17.18 -11.50
C ARG A 240 17.96 18.04 -10.41
N GLU A 241 18.95 18.85 -10.75
CA GLU A 241 19.61 19.76 -9.80
C GLU A 241 18.64 20.79 -9.21
N GLN A 242 17.71 21.30 -10.01
CA GLN A 242 16.69 22.23 -9.52
C GLN A 242 15.67 21.50 -8.65
N ALA A 243 15.28 20.28 -9.02
CA ALA A 243 14.33 19.48 -8.25
C ALA A 243 14.89 19.09 -6.86
N ALA A 244 16.20 18.83 -6.77
CA ALA A 244 16.88 18.54 -5.50
C ALA A 244 17.11 19.78 -4.62
N CYS A 245 16.86 20.98 -5.13
CA CYS A 245 17.08 22.23 -4.40
C CYS A 245 15.82 22.62 -3.60
N GLU A 246 15.96 22.77 -2.28
CA GLU A 246 14.85 23.13 -1.38
C GLU A 246 14.14 24.41 -1.78
N LYS A 247 14.89 25.39 -2.31
CA LYS A 247 14.34 26.69 -2.76
C LYS A 247 13.37 26.55 -3.94
N SER A 248 13.47 25.48 -4.73
CA SER A 248 12.60 25.25 -5.87
C SER A 248 11.24 24.70 -5.50
N LYS A 249 11.08 24.09 -4.31
CA LYS A 249 9.86 23.36 -3.92
C LYS A 249 8.63 24.28 -3.85
N ALA A 250 8.72 25.38 -3.10
CA ALA A 250 7.57 26.27 -2.92
C ALA A 250 7.10 26.93 -4.24
N PRO A 251 8.00 27.48 -5.09
CA PRO A 251 7.58 28.00 -6.39
C PRO A 251 7.06 26.93 -7.36
N LEU A 252 7.63 25.72 -7.34
CA LEU A 252 7.12 24.59 -8.11
C LEU A 252 5.69 24.23 -7.70
N ASP A 253 5.44 24.07 -6.40
CA ASP A 253 4.12 23.74 -5.86
C ASP A 253 3.10 24.84 -6.18
N ALA A 254 3.50 26.11 -6.08
CA ALA A 254 2.68 27.26 -6.46
C ALA A 254 2.31 27.23 -7.95
N PHE A 255 3.29 26.98 -8.83
CA PHE A 255 3.08 26.85 -10.28
C PHE A 255 2.14 25.69 -10.62
N LEU A 256 2.39 24.50 -10.08
CA LEU A 256 1.61 23.31 -10.35
C LEU A 256 0.18 23.48 -9.85
N LYS A 257 -0.01 23.93 -8.60
CA LYS A 257 -1.35 24.19 -8.05
C LYS A 257 -2.12 25.21 -8.90
N ALA A 258 -1.50 26.32 -9.27
CA ALA A 258 -2.16 27.34 -10.10
C ALA A 258 -2.52 26.78 -11.50
N THR A 259 -1.65 25.97 -12.11
CA THR A 259 -1.91 25.29 -13.39
C THR A 259 -3.13 24.38 -13.29
N TYR A 260 -3.24 23.59 -12.23
CA TYR A 260 -4.33 22.63 -12.04
C TYR A 260 -5.64 23.29 -11.61
N ASP A 261 -5.59 24.38 -10.82
CA ASP A 261 -6.74 25.26 -10.62
C ASP A 261 -7.21 25.87 -11.96
N GLY A 262 -6.27 26.23 -12.84
CA GLY A 262 -6.55 26.65 -14.21
C GLY A 262 -7.27 25.56 -15.02
N TRP A 263 -6.86 24.30 -14.91
CA TRP A 263 -7.56 23.17 -15.54
C TRP A 263 -8.98 22.99 -15.01
N GLN A 264 -9.20 23.10 -13.70
CA GLN A 264 -10.54 23.04 -13.10
C GLN A 264 -11.45 24.14 -13.67
N LEU A 265 -10.94 25.36 -13.80
CA LEU A 265 -11.67 26.46 -14.42
C LEU A 265 -11.91 26.23 -15.92
N ALA A 266 -10.92 25.69 -16.63
CA ALA A 266 -11.01 25.40 -18.05
C ALA A 266 -12.12 24.39 -18.38
N LEU A 267 -12.25 23.34 -17.56
CA LEU A 267 -13.27 22.31 -17.74
C LEU A 267 -14.66 22.77 -17.28
N LYS A 268 -14.75 23.77 -16.40
CA LYS A 268 -16.02 24.33 -15.92
C LYS A 268 -16.75 25.15 -16.99
N ASP A 269 -16.02 25.84 -17.86
CA ASP A 269 -16.57 26.62 -18.97
C ASP A 269 -15.72 26.47 -20.23
N THR A 270 -15.89 25.33 -20.89
CA THR A 270 -15.09 24.96 -22.08
C THR A 270 -15.33 25.89 -23.27
N ARG A 271 -16.47 26.60 -23.34
CA ARG A 271 -16.76 27.60 -24.38
C ARG A 271 -15.94 28.88 -24.15
N LYS A 272 -15.92 29.39 -22.92
CA LYS A 272 -15.07 30.54 -22.56
C LYS A 272 -13.60 30.20 -22.81
N THR A 273 -13.17 29.00 -22.40
CA THR A 273 -11.79 28.55 -22.60
C THR A 273 -11.44 28.38 -24.08
N ALA A 274 -12.33 27.84 -24.91
CA ALA A 274 -12.10 27.73 -26.34
C ALA A 274 -11.82 29.09 -27.00
N ASN A 275 -12.60 30.13 -26.63
CA ASN A 275 -12.38 31.50 -27.08
C ASN A 275 -11.03 32.07 -26.63
N LEU A 276 -10.61 31.78 -25.38
CA LEU A 276 -9.30 32.18 -24.88
C LEU A 276 -8.18 31.53 -25.70
N VAL A 277 -8.25 30.20 -25.89
CA VAL A 277 -7.25 29.45 -26.69
C VAL A 277 -7.16 30.04 -28.09
N GLN A 278 -8.28 30.20 -28.79
CA GLN A 278 -8.35 30.84 -30.10
C GLN A 278 -7.66 32.21 -30.13
N SER A 279 -7.89 33.05 -29.12
CA SER A 279 -7.30 34.39 -29.07
C SER A 279 -5.77 34.40 -28.92
N LEU A 280 -5.19 33.30 -28.44
CA LEU A 280 -3.76 33.14 -28.16
C LEU A 280 -3.05 32.24 -29.19
N SER A 281 -3.81 31.41 -29.90
CA SER A 281 -3.30 30.50 -30.93
C SER A 281 -2.82 31.26 -32.17
N ASN A 282 -1.81 30.69 -32.85
CA ASN A 282 -1.35 31.24 -34.13
C ASN A 282 -2.36 30.86 -35.23
N PRO A 283 -2.96 31.83 -35.96
CA PRO A 283 -3.91 31.53 -37.03
C PRO A 283 -3.33 30.64 -38.15
N GLU A 284 -2.02 30.70 -38.38
CA GLU A 284 -1.33 29.85 -39.38
C GLU A 284 -1.07 28.42 -38.88
N ALA A 285 -1.27 28.15 -37.58
CA ALA A 285 -1.14 26.82 -36.98
C ALA A 285 -2.45 26.02 -36.96
N LEU A 286 -3.56 26.62 -37.42
CA LEU A 286 -4.85 25.94 -37.48
C LEU A 286 -4.88 24.85 -38.54
N PRO A 287 -5.56 23.71 -38.28
CA PRO A 287 -5.75 22.69 -39.28
C PRO A 287 -6.51 23.25 -40.49
N THR A 288 -5.96 23.06 -41.69
CA THR A 288 -6.62 23.44 -42.95
C THR A 288 -7.87 22.60 -43.26
N THR A 289 -8.12 21.57 -42.44
CA THR A 289 -9.11 20.50 -42.60
C THR A 289 -10.41 20.73 -41.82
N LEU A 290 -10.58 21.87 -41.13
CA LEU A 290 -11.78 22.13 -40.30
C LEU A 290 -13.10 22.27 -41.09
N GLY A 291 -13.05 22.35 -42.42
CA GLY A 291 -14.25 22.40 -43.26
C GLY A 291 -15.16 23.60 -42.91
N GLN A 292 -16.36 23.32 -42.39
CA GLN A 292 -17.32 24.34 -41.92
C GLN A 292 -17.27 24.59 -40.41
N MET A 293 -16.47 23.83 -39.66
CA MET A 293 -16.35 23.97 -38.21
C MET A 293 -15.63 25.28 -37.86
N THR A 294 -16.17 26.01 -36.88
CA THR A 294 -15.48 27.18 -36.36
C THR A 294 -14.31 26.76 -35.48
N GLU A 295 -13.29 27.61 -35.39
CA GLU A 295 -12.14 27.37 -34.49
C GLU A 295 -12.57 27.28 -33.01
N GLU A 296 -13.54 28.09 -32.58
CA GLU A 296 -14.14 28.00 -31.25
C GLU A 296 -14.78 26.61 -31.03
N ASP A 297 -15.60 26.14 -31.97
CA ASP A 297 -16.25 24.83 -31.85
C ASP A 297 -15.21 23.70 -31.86
N TYR A 298 -14.13 23.82 -32.64
CA TYR A 298 -13.02 22.87 -32.61
C TYR A 298 -12.38 22.80 -31.22
N HIS A 299 -11.94 23.93 -30.67
CA HIS A 299 -11.31 23.96 -29.34
C HIS A 299 -12.24 23.50 -28.22
N HIS A 300 -13.53 23.85 -28.31
CA HIS A 300 -14.55 23.39 -27.38
C HIS A 300 -14.70 21.87 -27.40
N ARG A 301 -14.76 21.25 -28.59
CA ARG A 301 -14.81 19.80 -28.73
C ARG A 301 -13.53 19.13 -28.21
N VAL A 302 -12.36 19.67 -28.53
CA VAL A 302 -11.08 19.15 -28.02
C VAL A 302 -11.07 19.12 -26.48
N LEU A 303 -11.57 20.17 -25.82
CA LEU A 303 -11.63 20.21 -24.35
C LEU A 303 -12.55 19.14 -23.76
N LEU A 304 -13.69 18.85 -24.41
CA LEU A 304 -14.60 17.78 -23.99
C LEU A 304 -13.94 16.40 -24.14
N GLU A 305 -13.25 16.15 -25.25
CA GLU A 305 -12.55 14.88 -25.48
C GLU A 305 -11.31 14.71 -24.59
N LEU A 306 -10.67 15.81 -24.16
CA LEU A 306 -9.54 15.76 -23.23
C LEU A 306 -9.94 15.48 -21.78
N GLN A 307 -11.18 15.79 -21.37
CA GLN A 307 -11.62 15.69 -19.98
C GLN A 307 -11.32 14.33 -19.31
N PRO A 308 -11.56 13.16 -19.96
CA PRO A 308 -11.26 11.86 -19.36
C PRO A 308 -9.76 11.62 -19.11
N PHE A 309 -8.88 12.28 -19.87
CA PHE A 309 -7.44 12.15 -19.73
C PHE A 309 -6.87 13.11 -18.67
N ILE A 310 -7.52 14.27 -18.47
CA ILE A 310 -7.13 15.25 -17.45
C ILE A 310 -7.61 14.80 -16.05
N GLN A 311 -8.82 14.25 -15.97
CA GLN A 311 -9.45 13.87 -14.70
C GLN A 311 -10.14 12.49 -14.81
N PRO A 312 -9.37 11.39 -14.91
CA PRO A 312 -9.96 10.05 -15.01
C PRO A 312 -10.73 9.69 -13.73
N HIS A 313 -12.00 9.29 -13.88
CA HIS A 313 -12.87 8.82 -12.79
C HIS A 313 -12.91 9.70 -11.52
N GLY A 314 -12.77 11.03 -11.67
CA GLY A 314 -12.80 11.96 -10.54
C GLY A 314 -11.50 12.05 -9.73
N ALA A 315 -10.39 11.56 -10.30
CA ALA A 315 -9.04 11.73 -9.73
C ALA A 315 -8.66 13.20 -9.52
N ASP A 316 -7.68 13.46 -8.67
CA ASP A 316 -7.07 14.78 -8.51
C ASP A 316 -6.26 15.13 -9.77
N ILE A 317 -6.57 16.26 -10.41
CA ILE A 317 -5.84 16.74 -11.58
C ILE A 317 -4.38 17.01 -11.20
N GLY A 318 -3.45 16.48 -12.00
CA GLY A 318 -2.04 16.77 -11.82
C GLY A 318 -1.34 15.93 -10.76
N ARG A 319 -2.00 14.90 -10.22
CA ARG A 319 -1.36 13.95 -9.32
C ARG A 319 -1.00 12.67 -10.05
N VAL A 320 0.24 12.20 -9.92
CA VAL A 320 0.69 10.96 -10.55
C VAL A 320 0.95 9.92 -9.47
N SER A 321 0.38 8.73 -9.60
CA SER A 321 0.72 7.60 -8.73
C SER A 321 2.13 7.11 -9.05
N VAL A 322 2.99 6.97 -8.03
CA VAL A 322 4.33 6.40 -8.19
C VAL A 322 4.25 5.00 -8.78
N GLN A 323 3.30 4.19 -8.31
CA GLN A 323 3.13 2.80 -8.76
C GLN A 323 2.71 2.78 -10.24
N GLU A 324 1.76 3.61 -10.65
CA GLU A 324 1.33 3.69 -12.04
C GLU A 324 2.44 4.21 -12.95
N TRP A 325 3.18 5.23 -12.52
CA TRP A 325 4.33 5.76 -13.26
C TRP A 325 5.45 4.74 -13.43
N VAL A 326 5.84 4.05 -12.35
CA VAL A 326 6.86 3.01 -12.39
C VAL A 326 6.40 1.86 -13.26
N ARG A 327 5.13 1.45 -13.12
CA ARG A 327 4.56 0.37 -13.94
C ARG A 327 4.59 0.77 -15.41
N SER A 328 4.10 1.96 -15.79
CA SER A 328 4.12 2.39 -17.20
C SER A 328 5.55 2.53 -17.75
N CYS A 329 6.51 3.00 -16.95
CA CYS A 329 7.93 2.98 -17.35
C CYS A 329 8.46 1.55 -17.59
N GLN A 330 8.09 0.58 -16.74
CA GLN A 330 8.45 -0.82 -16.93
C GLN A 330 7.84 -1.39 -18.21
N VAL A 331 6.60 -1.04 -18.54
CA VAL A 331 5.97 -1.45 -19.81
C VAL A 331 6.78 -0.92 -20.99
N LEU A 332 7.16 0.35 -20.98
CA LEU A 332 8.03 0.92 -22.02
C LEU A 332 9.39 0.18 -22.13
N GLU A 333 9.92 -0.31 -21.02
CA GLU A 333 11.12 -1.15 -21.00
C GLU A 333 10.88 -2.55 -21.59
N GLU A 334 9.78 -3.22 -21.20
CA GLU A 334 9.36 -4.55 -21.66
C GLU A 334 9.12 -4.57 -23.18
N ILE A 335 8.47 -3.53 -23.72
CA ILE A 335 8.29 -3.36 -25.18
C ILE A 335 9.58 -2.90 -25.88
N GLY A 336 10.71 -2.80 -25.18
CA GLY A 336 12.00 -2.54 -25.80
C GLY A 336 12.32 -1.07 -26.09
N MET A 337 11.54 -0.10 -25.61
CA MET A 337 11.89 1.32 -25.75
C MET A 337 13.12 1.72 -24.92
N CYS A 338 13.43 0.97 -23.86
CA CYS A 338 14.49 1.30 -22.90
C CYS A 338 15.57 0.21 -22.73
N ARG A 339 15.77 -0.67 -23.73
CA ARG A 339 16.70 -1.83 -23.64
C ARG A 339 18.06 -1.44 -23.04
N GLY A 340 18.44 -2.14 -21.95
CA GLY A 340 19.74 -1.99 -21.28
C GLY A 340 19.78 -1.01 -20.09
N ARG A 341 18.63 -0.51 -19.62
CA ARG A 341 18.52 0.35 -18.43
C ARG A 341 17.95 -0.42 -17.24
N ARG A 342 18.19 0.03 -16.00
CA ARG A 342 17.81 -0.70 -14.78
C ARG A 342 16.48 -0.17 -14.21
N PRO A 343 15.57 -1.05 -13.74
CA PRO A 343 14.29 -0.67 -13.13
C PRO A 343 14.38 0.29 -11.93
N SER A 344 15.48 0.28 -11.17
CA SER A 344 15.71 1.16 -10.01
C SER A 344 15.83 2.65 -10.37
N LEU A 345 15.97 3.00 -11.66
CA LEU A 345 16.10 4.37 -12.13
C LEU A 345 14.77 5.13 -12.12
N TRP A 346 13.66 4.43 -12.33
CA TRP A 346 12.34 5.01 -12.54
C TRP A 346 11.77 5.62 -11.25
N GLN A 347 12.22 5.16 -10.09
CA GLN A 347 11.89 5.70 -8.76
C GLN A 347 12.61 7.04 -8.49
N THR A 348 13.87 7.19 -8.92
CA THR A 348 14.65 8.45 -8.78
C THR A 348 14.27 9.56 -9.77
N ALA A 349 13.32 9.28 -10.66
CA ALA A 349 12.85 10.21 -11.68
C ALA A 349 11.58 10.97 -11.26
N LEU A 350 11.01 10.68 -10.09
CA LEU A 350 9.85 11.37 -9.53
C LEU A 350 10.27 12.18 -8.31
N SER A 351 10.26 13.50 -8.42
CA SER A 351 10.66 14.41 -7.35
C SER A 351 9.58 15.47 -7.13
N SER A 352 8.37 15.08 -6.74
CA SER A 352 7.37 16.05 -6.30
C SER A 352 6.56 15.56 -5.11
N THR A 353 6.07 16.54 -4.35
CA THR A 353 5.16 16.49 -3.21
C THR A 353 3.70 16.20 -3.60
N LEU A 354 3.42 16.02 -4.90
CA LEU A 354 2.08 15.79 -5.48
C LEU A 354 1.84 14.33 -5.90
N LEU A 355 2.56 13.40 -5.27
CA LEU A 355 2.27 11.98 -5.35
C LEU A 355 0.97 11.70 -4.60
N LEU A 356 0.08 10.91 -5.21
CA LEU A 356 -0.92 10.18 -4.44
C LEU A 356 -0.20 8.99 -3.80
N PRO A 357 -0.18 8.89 -2.47
CA PRO A 357 -0.22 7.58 -1.83
C PRO A 357 -1.53 6.91 -2.23
N SER A 358 -1.60 5.59 -2.11
CA SER A 358 -2.75 4.78 -2.49
C SER A 358 -3.96 5.08 -1.59
N SER A 359 -4.67 6.16 -1.90
CA SER A 359 -5.69 6.80 -1.05
C SER A 359 -5.18 7.14 0.36
N PRO A 360 -5.55 8.30 0.95
CA PRO A 360 -5.41 8.45 2.38
C PRO A 360 -6.16 7.31 3.06
N ILE A 361 -5.53 6.65 4.04
CA ILE A 361 -6.19 5.66 4.88
C ILE A 361 -7.27 6.39 5.68
N ALA A 362 -8.47 6.46 5.09
CA ALA A 362 -9.63 7.08 5.70
C ALA A 362 -9.94 6.36 7.01
N GLY A 363 -9.71 7.04 8.14
CA GLY A 363 -9.96 6.50 9.49
C GLY A 363 -8.72 6.35 10.38
N ALA A 364 -7.50 6.46 9.85
CA ALA A 364 -6.28 6.42 10.65
C ALA A 364 -6.04 7.76 11.39
N THR A 365 -6.84 8.03 12.42
CA THR A 365 -6.65 9.19 13.31
C THR A 365 -5.71 8.86 14.47
N SER A 366 -5.15 9.89 15.11
CA SER A 366 -4.37 9.71 16.35
C SER A 366 -5.17 9.02 17.46
N GLU A 367 -6.49 9.21 17.49
CA GLU A 367 -7.40 8.57 18.45
C GLU A 367 -7.60 7.08 18.12
N ALA A 368 -7.73 6.73 16.84
CA ALA A 368 -7.86 5.34 16.40
C ALA A 368 -6.61 4.51 16.76
N LEU A 369 -5.44 5.15 16.74
CA LEU A 369 -4.15 4.53 17.02
C LEU A 369 -3.69 4.63 18.49
N ASP A 370 -4.53 5.14 19.39
CA ASP A 370 -4.24 5.18 20.83
C ASP A 370 -4.34 3.78 21.44
N GLY A 371 -3.18 3.14 21.58
CA GLY A 371 -3.05 1.81 22.17
C GLY A 371 -3.39 1.78 23.67
N ARG A 372 -3.28 2.88 24.41
CA ARG A 372 -3.63 2.91 25.84
C ARG A 372 -5.14 2.93 26.03
N ALA A 373 -5.85 3.73 25.25
CA ALA A 373 -7.31 3.75 25.26
C ALA A 373 -7.87 2.38 24.85
N SER A 374 -7.37 1.85 23.72
CA SER A 374 -7.77 0.53 23.21
C SER A 374 -7.46 -0.62 24.18
N ALA A 375 -6.34 -0.55 24.92
CA ALA A 375 -5.99 -1.56 25.92
C ALA A 375 -6.95 -1.58 27.11
N LYS A 376 -7.42 -0.42 27.59
CA LYS A 376 -8.42 -0.36 28.67
C LYS A 376 -9.75 -0.98 28.26
N GLU A 377 -10.21 -0.67 27.04
CA GLU A 377 -11.42 -1.27 26.48
C GLU A 377 -11.26 -2.80 26.41
N TRP A 378 -10.13 -3.29 25.89
CA TRP A 378 -9.88 -4.72 25.74
C TRP A 378 -9.73 -5.45 27.08
N GLN A 379 -9.16 -4.80 28.10
CA GLN A 379 -9.12 -5.33 29.46
C GLN A 379 -10.52 -5.47 30.07
N GLN A 380 -11.40 -4.49 29.84
CA GLN A 380 -12.79 -4.55 30.30
C GLN A 380 -13.54 -5.71 29.61
N GLU A 381 -13.42 -5.83 28.28
CA GLU A 381 -13.95 -6.97 27.51
C GLU A 381 -13.45 -8.30 28.07
N THR A 382 -12.15 -8.39 28.39
CA THR A 382 -11.50 -9.59 28.94
C THR A 382 -11.99 -9.91 30.36
N PHE A 383 -12.18 -8.89 31.20
CA PHE A 383 -12.71 -9.07 32.56
C PHE A 383 -14.15 -9.62 32.52
N GLU A 384 -15.00 -9.07 31.66
CA GLU A 384 -16.38 -9.55 31.51
C GLU A 384 -16.43 -11.00 31.04
N LEU A 385 -15.60 -11.35 30.04
CA LEU A 385 -15.47 -12.72 29.57
C LEU A 385 -14.92 -13.64 30.68
N SER A 386 -13.93 -13.20 31.46
CA SER A 386 -13.36 -14.02 32.53
C SER A 386 -14.36 -14.34 33.63
N GLN A 387 -15.26 -13.40 33.97
CA GLN A 387 -16.33 -13.65 34.94
C GLN A 387 -17.28 -14.73 34.44
N LYS A 388 -17.71 -14.66 33.17
CA LYS A 388 -18.57 -15.68 32.57
C LYS A 388 -17.89 -17.05 32.55
N THR A 389 -16.64 -17.09 32.09
CA THR A 389 -15.84 -18.32 32.03
C THR A 389 -15.62 -18.91 33.43
N ALA A 390 -15.39 -18.09 34.44
CA ALA A 390 -15.17 -18.55 35.81
C ALA A 390 -16.41 -19.21 36.43
N VAL A 391 -17.62 -18.76 36.07
CA VAL A 391 -18.87 -19.38 36.51
C VAL A 391 -18.97 -20.81 35.98
N VAL A 392 -18.63 -21.04 34.71
CA VAL A 392 -18.70 -22.38 34.10
C VAL A 392 -17.57 -23.28 34.56
N LEU A 393 -16.35 -22.76 34.70
CA LEU A 393 -15.22 -23.55 35.21
C LEU A 393 -15.32 -23.86 36.70
N GLY A 394 -16.13 -23.11 37.47
CA GLY A 394 -16.15 -23.17 38.93
C GLY A 394 -14.85 -22.66 39.59
N ARG A 395 -13.94 -22.08 38.79
CA ARG A 395 -12.67 -21.47 39.20
C ARG A 395 -12.33 -20.35 38.23
N ARG A 396 -11.44 -19.44 38.63
CA ARG A 396 -10.90 -18.46 37.69
C ARG A 396 -10.02 -19.12 36.62
N PRO A 397 -9.95 -18.53 35.41
CA PRO A 397 -8.92 -18.89 34.45
C PRO A 397 -7.53 -18.75 35.07
N LYS A 398 -6.61 -19.65 34.72
CA LYS A 398 -5.28 -19.73 35.32
C LYS A 398 -4.19 -19.70 34.26
N LEU A 399 -3.28 -18.75 34.40
CA LEU A 399 -2.03 -18.63 33.63
C LEU A 399 -0.83 -19.08 34.48
N LYS A 400 0.01 -19.96 33.93
CA LYS A 400 1.29 -20.33 34.53
C LYS A 400 2.47 -19.71 33.78
N ILE A 401 3.29 -18.93 34.46
CA ILE A 401 4.49 -18.29 33.90
C ILE A 401 5.70 -19.12 34.32
N ILE A 402 6.40 -19.69 33.35
CA ILE A 402 7.61 -20.48 33.57
C ILE A 402 8.80 -19.63 33.14
N ARG A 403 9.56 -19.14 34.12
CA ARG A 403 10.69 -18.22 33.93
C ARG A 403 12.01 -18.98 34.04
N LEU A 404 12.92 -18.77 33.09
CA LEU A 404 14.26 -19.34 33.14
C LEU A 404 15.25 -18.26 33.63
N GLY A 405 15.89 -18.47 34.78
CA GLY A 405 16.81 -17.53 35.44
C GLY A 405 16.13 -16.44 36.28
N ASP A 406 16.93 -15.66 37.02
CA ASP A 406 16.44 -14.55 37.85
C ASP A 406 16.50 -13.22 37.06
N THR A 407 15.34 -12.65 36.76
CA THR A 407 15.20 -11.41 35.97
C THR A 407 14.80 -10.20 36.83
N THR A 408 14.78 -10.35 38.17
CA THR A 408 14.12 -9.41 39.09
C THR A 408 14.75 -8.00 39.06
N ALA A 409 16.07 -7.90 38.88
CA ALA A 409 16.78 -6.62 38.87
C ALA A 409 16.47 -5.76 37.62
N GLU A 410 16.39 -6.37 36.43
CA GLU A 410 16.12 -5.67 35.18
C GLU A 410 14.62 -5.42 34.95
N ALA A 411 13.76 -6.33 35.40
CA ALA A 411 12.33 -6.09 35.48
C ALA A 411 12.04 -4.85 36.34
N THR A 412 12.75 -4.68 37.46
CA THR A 412 12.62 -3.49 38.32
C THR A 412 13.16 -2.22 37.63
N LYS A 413 14.31 -2.29 36.92
CA LYS A 413 14.87 -1.15 36.15
C LYS A 413 13.92 -0.70 35.02
N ARG A 414 13.21 -1.64 34.39
CA ARG A 414 12.31 -1.37 33.27
C ARG A 414 10.87 -1.06 33.67
N ALA A 415 10.38 -1.58 34.80
CA ALA A 415 9.05 -1.28 35.34
C ALA A 415 8.85 0.21 35.67
N GLY A 416 9.93 0.94 35.95
CA GLY A 416 9.90 2.40 36.14
C GLY A 416 9.70 3.23 34.85
N LEU A 417 9.60 2.60 33.67
CA LEU A 417 9.52 3.27 32.37
C LEU A 417 8.07 3.39 31.88
N PHE A 418 7.44 4.56 32.11
CA PHE A 418 6.27 5.12 31.41
C PHE A 418 5.02 4.24 31.13
N ILE A 419 4.78 3.16 31.90
CA ILE A 419 3.53 2.37 31.84
C ILE A 419 2.99 2.19 33.27
N PRO A 420 1.70 2.46 33.54
CA PRO A 420 1.07 2.16 34.83
C PRO A 420 1.17 0.68 35.21
N ASP A 421 1.38 0.39 36.50
CA ASP A 421 1.59 -0.97 37.05
C ASP A 421 0.50 -2.00 36.65
N ASP A 422 -0.74 -1.55 36.46
CA ASP A 422 -1.93 -2.35 36.12
C ASP A 422 -2.08 -2.62 34.61
N MET A 423 -1.39 -1.85 33.77
CA MET A 423 -1.32 -2.00 32.31
C MET A 423 0.03 -2.59 31.86
N SER A 424 0.88 -2.88 32.83
CA SER A 424 2.28 -3.21 32.61
C SER A 424 2.48 -4.70 32.37
N TRP A 425 3.23 -5.03 31.31
CA TRP A 425 3.71 -6.39 31.06
C TRP A 425 4.77 -6.85 32.07
N PHE A 426 5.27 -5.95 32.93
CA PHE A 426 6.24 -6.25 33.98
C PHE A 426 5.61 -6.88 35.23
N SER A 427 4.32 -6.62 35.50
CA SER A 427 3.61 -7.22 36.64
C SER A 427 2.39 -8.02 36.15
N LYS A 428 2.66 -9.14 35.48
CA LYS A 428 1.64 -10.03 34.95
C LYS A 428 0.68 -10.54 36.05
N VAL A 429 1.17 -10.70 37.29
CA VAL A 429 0.31 -11.05 38.44
C VAL A 429 -0.75 -9.99 38.73
N LYS A 430 -0.38 -8.70 38.79
CA LYS A 430 -1.34 -7.61 39.01
C LYS A 430 -2.30 -7.46 37.83
N ALA A 431 -1.75 -7.51 36.60
CA ALA A 431 -2.54 -7.40 35.37
C ALA A 431 -3.56 -8.54 35.25
N GLY A 432 -3.18 -9.78 35.55
CA GLY A 432 -4.08 -10.93 35.56
C GLY A 432 -5.19 -10.77 36.60
N ALA A 433 -4.84 -10.37 37.83
CA ALA A 433 -5.83 -10.13 38.88
C ALA A 433 -6.85 -9.05 38.49
N ALA A 434 -6.42 -8.00 37.78
CA ALA A 434 -7.29 -6.92 37.32
C ALA A 434 -8.35 -7.39 36.30
N VAL A 435 -8.03 -8.43 35.51
CA VAL A 435 -8.95 -9.02 34.52
C VAL A 435 -9.54 -10.36 34.96
N GLY A 436 -9.40 -10.73 36.24
CA GLY A 436 -10.01 -11.94 36.81
C GLY A 436 -9.30 -13.25 36.48
N VAL A 437 -8.02 -13.20 36.13
CA VAL A 437 -7.17 -14.37 35.85
C VAL A 437 -6.18 -14.59 37.00
N ASP A 438 -6.09 -15.83 37.47
CA ASP A 438 -5.10 -16.23 38.47
C ASP A 438 -3.75 -16.51 37.79
N VAL A 439 -2.66 -15.97 38.34
CA VAL A 439 -1.32 -16.08 37.75
C VAL A 439 -0.38 -16.78 38.74
N GLU A 440 0.22 -17.88 38.30
CA GLU A 440 1.25 -18.62 39.03
C GLU A 440 2.62 -18.41 38.35
N GLU A 441 3.64 -17.98 39.09
CA GLU A 441 5.00 -17.85 38.57
C GLU A 441 5.91 -18.96 39.12
N VAL A 442 6.69 -19.59 38.24
CA VAL A 442 7.69 -20.59 38.58
C VAL A 442 9.02 -20.20 37.95
N THR A 443 10.08 -20.11 38.74
CA THR A 443 11.44 -19.84 38.26
C THR A 443 12.27 -21.12 38.23
N VAL A 444 12.89 -21.39 37.08
CA VAL A 444 13.80 -22.50 36.81
C VAL A 444 15.22 -21.96 36.68
N ALA A 445 16.22 -22.65 37.20
CA ALA A 445 17.61 -22.24 37.05
C ALA A 445 18.03 -22.29 35.57
N GLU A 446 18.82 -21.30 35.11
CA GLU A 446 19.19 -21.14 33.68
C GLU A 446 19.86 -22.38 33.05
N HIS A 447 20.53 -23.19 33.86
CA HIS A 447 21.23 -24.41 33.44
C HIS A 447 20.40 -25.70 33.59
N ASP A 448 19.20 -25.63 34.17
CA ASP A 448 18.38 -26.81 34.48
C ASP A 448 17.30 -27.04 33.41
N LEU A 449 17.76 -27.47 32.22
CA LEU A 449 16.88 -27.69 31.07
C LEU A 449 15.95 -28.90 31.25
N GLU A 450 16.35 -29.90 32.04
CA GLU A 450 15.50 -31.04 32.36
C GLU A 450 14.32 -30.62 33.24
N ALA A 451 14.56 -29.80 34.27
CA ALA A 451 13.48 -29.24 35.08
C ALA A 451 12.56 -28.33 34.26
N LEU A 452 13.12 -27.50 33.36
CA LEU A 452 12.32 -26.68 32.44
C LEU A 452 11.37 -27.56 31.62
N HIS A 453 11.88 -28.62 31.01
CA HIS A 453 11.08 -29.51 30.18
C HIS A 453 9.99 -30.23 30.99
N SER A 454 10.32 -30.72 32.19
CA SER A 454 9.34 -31.36 33.08
C SER A 454 8.21 -30.41 33.49
N ILE A 455 8.54 -29.19 33.91
CA ILE A 455 7.54 -28.19 34.34
C ILE A 455 6.63 -27.78 33.18
N VAL A 456 7.18 -27.67 31.98
CA VAL A 456 6.40 -27.39 30.76
C VAL A 456 5.41 -28.52 30.46
N LEU A 457 5.86 -29.77 30.50
CA LEU A 457 4.98 -30.93 30.29
C LEU A 457 3.91 -31.05 31.37
N ASP A 458 4.26 -30.78 32.63
CA ASP A 458 3.31 -30.78 33.75
C ASP A 458 2.25 -29.69 33.55
N ALA A 459 2.64 -28.48 33.12
CA ALA A 459 1.71 -27.39 32.83
C ALA A 459 0.80 -27.70 31.62
N ASP A 460 1.34 -28.35 30.59
CA ASP A 460 0.58 -28.80 29.42
C ASP A 460 -0.49 -29.83 29.82
N CYS A 461 -0.14 -30.77 30.70
CA CYS A 461 -1.01 -31.85 31.16
C CYS A 461 -1.97 -31.47 32.30
N ASP A 462 -1.71 -30.39 33.04
CA ASP A 462 -2.52 -29.99 34.19
C ASP A 462 -3.86 -29.36 33.75
N PRO A 463 -5.02 -29.99 34.03
CA PRO A 463 -6.33 -29.44 33.64
C PRO A 463 -6.75 -28.21 34.47
N SER A 464 -6.03 -27.90 35.55
CA SER A 464 -6.22 -26.67 36.33
C SER A 464 -5.49 -25.47 35.74
N VAL A 465 -4.60 -25.69 34.77
CA VAL A 465 -3.84 -24.64 34.05
C VAL A 465 -4.44 -24.50 32.65
N ASP A 466 -5.02 -23.34 32.37
CA ASP A 466 -5.66 -23.07 31.07
C ASP A 466 -4.66 -22.59 30.02
N ALA A 467 -3.56 -21.99 30.48
CA ALA A 467 -2.53 -21.43 29.62
C ALA A 467 -1.19 -21.37 30.35
N PHE A 468 -0.09 -21.38 29.60
CA PHE A 468 1.22 -21.08 30.16
C PHE A 468 2.06 -20.25 29.18
N ILE A 469 3.08 -19.57 29.71
CA ILE A 469 4.08 -18.86 28.90
C ILE A 469 5.49 -19.21 29.37
N LEU A 470 6.44 -19.16 28.43
CA LEU A 470 7.86 -19.35 28.69
C LEU A 470 8.58 -18.00 28.64
N GLU A 471 9.01 -17.51 29.80
CA GLU A 471 9.72 -16.24 29.92
C GLU A 471 11.24 -16.47 29.90
N ARG A 472 11.93 -15.76 29.00
CA ARG A 472 13.39 -15.87 28.83
C ARG A 472 14.13 -15.06 29.92
N PRO A 473 15.36 -15.43 30.29
CA PRO A 473 16.21 -14.57 31.08
C PRO A 473 16.48 -13.27 30.31
N THR A 474 16.37 -12.11 30.98
CA THR A 474 16.98 -10.89 30.48
C THR A 474 18.48 -11.00 30.70
N VAL A 475 19.24 -10.83 29.62
CA VAL A 475 20.69 -10.89 29.65
C VAL A 475 21.19 -9.61 30.32
N THR A 476 21.92 -9.73 31.44
CA THR A 476 22.56 -8.60 32.11
C THR A 476 23.51 -7.86 31.16
N GLU A 477 23.60 -6.53 31.29
CA GLU A 477 24.48 -5.68 30.47
C GLU A 477 25.95 -6.17 30.45
N ASP A 478 26.43 -6.82 31.52
CA ASP A 478 27.79 -7.39 31.61
C ASP A 478 28.03 -8.58 30.66
N ALA A 479 26.98 -9.23 30.16
CA ALA A 479 27.04 -10.31 29.18
C ALA A 479 26.92 -9.82 27.71
N LEU A 480 26.95 -8.50 27.47
CA LEU A 480 26.96 -7.93 26.11
C LEU A 480 28.31 -8.05 25.40
N GLU A 481 29.41 -8.25 26.11
CA GLU A 481 30.75 -8.33 25.52
C GLU A 481 31.33 -9.76 25.41
N GLY A 482 30.67 -10.79 25.97
CA GLY A 482 31.36 -12.05 26.28
C GLY A 482 30.99 -13.32 25.51
N ASP A 483 29.70 -13.65 25.34
CA ASP A 483 29.37 -15.03 24.92
C ASP A 483 28.09 -15.14 24.09
N HIS A 484 28.27 -15.17 22.76
CA HIS A 484 27.18 -15.44 21.80
C HIS A 484 26.68 -16.90 21.88
N SER A 485 27.47 -17.83 22.42
CA SER A 485 27.13 -19.26 22.46
C SER A 485 26.10 -19.57 23.54
N ALA A 486 26.24 -19.02 24.74
CA ALA A 486 25.25 -19.15 25.83
C ALA A 486 23.86 -18.62 25.45
N ARG A 487 23.79 -17.51 24.70
CA ARG A 487 22.51 -16.96 24.17
C ARG A 487 21.82 -17.90 23.20
N GLN A 488 22.60 -18.56 22.34
CA GLN A 488 22.07 -19.47 21.33
C GLN A 488 21.59 -20.79 21.96
N VAL A 489 22.29 -21.27 23.00
CA VAL A 489 21.91 -22.47 23.77
C VAL A 489 20.58 -22.25 24.51
N THR A 490 20.45 -21.13 25.24
CA THR A 490 19.22 -20.80 25.99
C THR A 490 18.01 -20.62 25.07
N LYS A 491 18.19 -19.96 23.92
CA LYS A 491 17.14 -19.80 22.91
C LYS A 491 16.71 -21.15 22.32
N SER A 492 17.66 -22.02 22.03
CA SER A 492 17.38 -23.34 21.44
C SER A 492 16.64 -24.24 22.43
N ALA A 493 17.03 -24.23 23.71
CA ALA A 493 16.38 -25.02 24.75
C ALA A 493 14.92 -24.59 25.01
N ILE A 494 14.62 -23.29 24.99
CA ILE A 494 13.25 -22.79 25.11
C ILE A 494 12.39 -23.19 23.90
N LEU A 495 12.96 -23.11 22.69
CA LEU A 495 12.26 -23.55 21.48
C LEU A 495 12.04 -25.07 21.46
N GLU A 496 13.00 -25.85 21.94
CA GLU A 496 12.86 -27.32 22.10
C GLU A 496 11.78 -27.66 23.13
N ALA A 497 11.76 -27.00 24.29
CA ALA A 497 10.72 -27.18 25.29
C ALA A 497 9.33 -26.79 24.76
N ALA A 498 9.24 -25.70 23.99
CA ALA A 498 8.00 -25.29 23.32
C ALA A 498 7.58 -26.28 22.20
N ALA A 499 8.54 -26.91 21.51
CA ALA A 499 8.24 -27.89 20.48
C ALA A 499 7.71 -29.22 21.04
N SER A 500 8.03 -29.54 22.30
CA SER A 500 7.51 -30.71 23.02
C SER A 500 6.05 -30.59 23.46
N LEU A 501 5.40 -29.45 23.23
CA LEU A 501 4.04 -29.19 23.64
C LEU A 501 3.03 -29.98 22.82
N SER A 502 2.07 -30.62 23.50
CA SER A 502 1.00 -31.37 22.86
C SER A 502 -0.27 -30.53 22.65
N SER A 503 -0.49 -29.48 23.46
CA SER A 503 -1.66 -28.62 23.37
C SER A 503 -1.35 -27.21 22.82
N VAL A 504 -1.53 -27.06 21.52
CA VAL A 504 -1.41 -25.76 20.82
C VAL A 504 -2.39 -24.71 21.38
N GLY A 505 -3.51 -25.15 21.96
CA GLY A 505 -4.51 -24.26 22.57
C GLY A 505 -4.11 -23.63 23.91
N LYS A 506 -3.06 -24.12 24.58
CA LYS A 506 -2.54 -23.48 25.81
C LYS A 506 -1.39 -22.49 25.54
N ASP A 507 -0.87 -22.46 24.31
CA ASP A 507 0.13 -21.51 23.84
C ASP A 507 -0.51 -20.15 23.53
N VAL A 508 -0.73 -19.37 24.57
CA VAL A 508 -1.36 -18.04 24.49
C VAL A 508 -0.41 -16.93 24.05
N ASP A 509 0.90 -17.22 24.00
CA ASP A 509 1.93 -16.29 23.51
C ASP A 509 2.20 -16.48 22.00
N GLY A 510 1.67 -17.54 21.41
CA GLY A 510 1.88 -17.90 20.00
C GLY A 510 3.33 -18.21 19.69
N ALA A 511 4.07 -18.74 20.66
CA ALA A 511 5.51 -18.95 20.58
C ALA A 511 5.91 -20.26 19.90
N THR A 512 4.97 -21.17 19.67
CA THR A 512 5.22 -22.46 19.03
C THR A 512 5.27 -22.37 17.51
N ASP A 513 6.05 -23.26 16.88
CA ASP A 513 6.05 -23.43 15.43
C ASP A 513 4.67 -23.86 14.90
N ALA A 514 3.90 -24.59 15.71
CA ALA A 514 2.53 -24.96 15.40
C ALA A 514 1.62 -23.72 15.28
N ALA A 515 1.78 -22.73 16.16
CA ALA A 515 1.04 -21.48 16.08
C ALA A 515 1.36 -20.68 14.81
N LEU A 516 2.64 -20.57 14.47
CA LEU A 516 3.06 -19.91 13.22
C LEU A 516 2.57 -20.68 11.98
N GLY A 517 2.67 -22.01 11.98
CA GLY A 517 2.18 -22.86 10.90
C GLY A 517 0.66 -22.75 10.70
N HIS A 518 -0.09 -22.68 11.81
CA HIS A 518 -1.54 -22.45 11.78
C HIS A 518 -1.88 -21.08 11.16
N ALA A 519 -1.16 -20.02 11.55
CA ALA A 519 -1.37 -18.68 10.98
C ALA A 519 -1.17 -18.65 9.45
N TRP A 520 -0.13 -19.32 8.93
CA TRP A 520 0.08 -19.44 7.49
C TRP A 520 -0.93 -20.34 6.79
N SER A 521 -1.43 -21.38 7.46
CA SER A 521 -2.51 -22.21 6.94
C SER A 521 -3.80 -21.41 6.78
N LEU A 522 -4.15 -20.57 7.78
CA LEU A 522 -5.30 -19.67 7.69
C LEU A 522 -5.11 -18.64 6.57
N ALA A 523 -3.91 -18.10 6.40
CA ALA A 523 -3.60 -17.17 5.30
C ALA A 523 -3.82 -17.76 3.90
N SER A 524 -3.80 -19.09 3.78
CA SER A 524 -4.08 -19.78 2.51
C SER A 524 -5.57 -20.03 2.24
N GLN A 525 -6.44 -19.82 3.24
CA GLN A 525 -7.88 -20.04 3.14
C GLN A 525 -8.57 -18.69 2.91
N ARG A 526 -9.32 -18.54 1.80
CA ARG A 526 -10.05 -17.29 1.41
C ARG A 526 -11.23 -16.94 2.34
N THR A 527 -11.29 -17.53 3.52
CA THR A 527 -12.28 -17.25 4.55
C THR A 527 -11.57 -16.41 5.61
N GLY A 528 -11.73 -15.09 5.54
CA GLY A 528 -11.00 -14.11 6.36
C GLY A 528 -10.81 -14.52 7.82
N VAL A 529 -9.68 -14.11 8.39
CA VAL A 529 -9.24 -14.48 9.76
C VAL A 529 -10.22 -13.97 10.80
N THR A 530 -11.20 -14.80 11.12
CA THR A 530 -12.00 -14.68 12.35
C THR A 530 -12.33 -16.04 12.97
N SER A 531 -12.10 -17.17 12.28
CA SER A 531 -12.44 -18.48 12.87
C SER A 531 -11.41 -18.90 13.91
N ASN A 532 -11.64 -18.49 15.15
CA ASN A 532 -10.96 -18.99 16.34
C ASN A 532 -11.59 -20.36 16.69
N ARG A 533 -11.48 -21.33 15.78
CA ARG A 533 -12.09 -22.65 15.95
C ARG A 533 -11.61 -23.27 17.26
N MET A 534 -12.49 -23.91 18.03
CA MET A 534 -12.11 -24.57 19.29
C MET A 534 -10.85 -25.44 19.15
N GLY A 535 -9.81 -25.13 19.92
CA GLY A 535 -8.51 -25.84 19.87
C GLY A 535 -7.51 -25.33 18.84
N ALA A 536 -7.80 -24.21 18.16
CA ALA A 536 -6.89 -23.50 17.26
C ALA A 536 -5.75 -22.79 18.02
N ALA A 537 -4.67 -22.48 17.30
CA ALA A 537 -3.55 -21.73 17.84
C ALA A 537 -3.90 -20.25 18.04
N HIS A 538 -3.45 -19.66 19.14
CA HIS A 538 -3.64 -18.23 19.41
C HIS A 538 -2.70 -17.37 18.56
N VAL A 539 -3.19 -16.21 18.14
CA VAL A 539 -2.36 -15.17 17.54
C VAL A 539 -1.50 -14.54 18.64
N ALA A 540 -0.20 -14.39 18.37
CA ALA A 540 0.75 -13.80 19.31
C ALA A 540 0.24 -12.41 19.80
N PRO A 541 0.34 -12.09 21.11
CA PRO A 541 -0.30 -10.90 21.68
C PRO A 541 0.08 -9.57 21.01
N THR A 542 1.34 -9.44 20.58
CA THR A 542 1.82 -8.25 19.86
C THR A 542 1.17 -8.12 18.48
N VAL A 543 0.95 -9.24 17.79
CA VAL A 543 0.29 -9.28 16.49
C VAL A 543 -1.20 -8.99 16.63
N ALA A 544 -1.86 -9.59 17.62
CA ALA A 544 -3.25 -9.27 17.93
C ALA A 544 -3.44 -7.77 18.27
N GLY A 545 -2.49 -7.17 19.00
CA GLY A 545 -2.46 -5.74 19.27
C GLY A 545 -2.37 -4.88 18.00
N MET A 546 -1.49 -5.23 17.07
CA MET A 546 -1.38 -4.53 15.79
C MET A 546 -2.67 -4.63 14.97
N LEU A 547 -3.24 -5.84 14.85
CA LEU A 547 -4.48 -6.07 14.11
C LEU A 547 -5.64 -5.26 14.70
N ARG A 548 -5.75 -5.16 16.03
CA ARG A 548 -6.77 -4.31 16.68
C ARG A 548 -6.59 -2.83 16.34
N LEU A 549 -5.35 -2.33 16.24
CA LEU A 549 -5.11 -0.94 15.81
C LEU A 549 -5.49 -0.72 14.34
N LEU A 550 -5.18 -1.68 13.46
CA LEU A 550 -5.63 -1.64 12.06
C LEU A 550 -7.17 -1.61 11.98
N ASP A 551 -7.85 -2.47 12.75
CA ASP A 551 -9.31 -2.53 12.76
C ASP A 551 -9.94 -1.20 13.20
N ARG A 552 -9.37 -0.57 14.24
CA ARG A 552 -9.80 0.76 14.71
C ARG A 552 -9.52 1.87 13.70
N ALA A 553 -8.48 1.73 12.90
CA ALA A 553 -8.16 2.62 11.80
C ALA A 553 -9.03 2.38 10.54
N GLY A 554 -10.02 1.47 10.61
CA GLY A 554 -10.89 1.12 9.48
C GLY A 554 -10.25 0.15 8.48
N LEU A 555 -9.13 -0.50 8.84
CA LEU A 555 -8.34 -1.39 8.00
C LEU A 555 -8.57 -2.87 8.33
N GLN A 556 -9.84 -3.26 8.33
CA GLN A 556 -10.26 -4.66 8.51
C GLN A 556 -10.04 -5.48 7.23
N ASP A 557 -10.32 -4.87 6.08
CA ASP A 557 -10.05 -5.38 4.73
C ASP A 557 -8.82 -4.68 4.15
N LEU A 558 -7.82 -5.48 3.76
CA LEU A 558 -6.56 -4.99 3.18
C LEU A 558 -6.43 -5.33 1.70
N THR A 559 -7.53 -5.72 1.04
CA THR A 559 -7.56 -6.04 -0.39
C THR A 559 -6.93 -4.92 -1.22
N GLY A 560 -5.95 -5.30 -2.03
CA GLY A 560 -5.24 -4.38 -2.92
C GLY A 560 -4.20 -3.48 -2.23
N LYS A 561 -4.02 -3.58 -0.90
CA LYS A 561 -3.00 -2.82 -0.17
C LYS A 561 -1.65 -3.53 -0.17
N LEU A 562 -0.57 -2.75 -0.28
CA LEU A 562 0.80 -3.20 -0.10
C LEU A 562 1.26 -2.93 1.33
N ALA A 563 1.51 -4.00 2.09
CA ALA A 563 2.09 -3.94 3.41
C ALA A 563 3.58 -4.36 3.40
N VAL A 564 4.44 -3.52 3.97
CA VAL A 564 5.86 -3.83 4.17
C VAL A 564 6.11 -4.13 5.64
N VAL A 565 6.58 -5.33 5.94
CA VAL A 565 6.93 -5.77 7.29
C VAL A 565 8.43 -5.74 7.47
N VAL A 566 8.93 -4.84 8.31
CA VAL A 566 10.36 -4.68 8.63
C VAL A 566 10.70 -5.50 9.86
N GLY A 567 11.31 -6.65 9.63
CA GLY A 567 11.61 -7.65 10.65
C GLY A 567 10.88 -8.96 10.38
N ARG A 568 11.56 -10.08 10.62
CA ARG A 568 11.04 -11.44 10.39
C ARG A 568 11.13 -12.33 11.63
N SER A 569 11.04 -11.72 12.80
CA SER A 569 11.12 -12.45 14.07
C SER A 569 9.99 -13.48 14.16
N HIS A 570 10.22 -14.54 14.93
CA HIS A 570 9.26 -15.63 15.12
C HIS A 570 7.98 -15.15 15.85
N LEU A 571 8.12 -14.27 16.84
CA LEU A 571 6.99 -13.78 17.65
C LEU A 571 6.23 -12.59 17.05
N VAL A 572 6.81 -11.87 16.09
CA VAL A 572 6.23 -10.62 15.57
C VAL A 572 6.21 -10.58 14.06
N GLY A 573 7.40 -10.53 13.43
CA GLY A 573 7.51 -10.26 12.00
C GLY A 573 6.89 -11.32 11.09
N SER A 574 7.11 -12.60 11.38
CA SER A 574 6.54 -13.69 10.56
C SER A 574 5.03 -13.86 10.78
N PRO A 575 4.50 -13.86 12.01
CA PRO A 575 3.06 -14.00 12.22
C PRO A 575 2.22 -12.79 11.77
N ILE A 576 2.73 -11.55 11.89
CA ILE A 576 2.01 -10.38 11.34
C ILE A 576 1.94 -10.45 9.82
N ALA A 577 3.01 -10.88 9.14
CA ALA A 577 3.00 -11.06 7.69
C ALA A 577 1.92 -12.07 7.26
N ALA A 578 1.83 -13.21 7.94
CA ALA A 578 0.76 -14.19 7.70
C ALA A 578 -0.63 -13.58 7.93
N SER A 579 -0.81 -12.83 9.02
CA SER A 579 -2.09 -12.21 9.35
C SER A 579 -2.53 -11.15 8.33
N LEU A 580 -1.59 -10.39 7.78
CA LEU A 580 -1.86 -9.40 6.74
C LEU A 580 -2.22 -10.05 5.40
N VAL A 581 -1.51 -11.12 5.00
CA VAL A 581 -1.89 -11.93 3.82
C VAL A 581 -3.29 -12.49 3.97
N ALA A 582 -3.63 -12.96 5.16
CA ALA A 582 -4.94 -13.52 5.47
C ALA A 582 -6.08 -12.47 5.50
N ARG A 583 -5.74 -11.18 5.40
CA ARG A 583 -6.66 -10.05 5.18
C ARG A 583 -6.56 -9.49 3.74
N ASP A 584 -6.06 -10.30 2.81
CA ASP A 584 -5.91 -10.00 1.38
C ASP A 584 -4.89 -8.89 1.02
N ALA A 585 -3.98 -8.55 1.94
CA ALA A 585 -2.86 -7.65 1.64
C ALA A 585 -1.80 -8.34 0.76
N THR A 586 -1.18 -7.58 -0.14
CA THR A 586 0.13 -7.94 -0.69
C THR A 586 1.20 -7.63 0.36
N VAL A 587 2.03 -8.61 0.73
CA VAL A 587 2.99 -8.44 1.84
C VAL A 587 4.43 -8.64 1.37
N ILE A 588 5.30 -7.67 1.70
CA ILE A 588 6.76 -7.76 1.53
C ILE A 588 7.40 -7.84 2.91
N VAL A 589 8.10 -8.94 3.20
CA VAL A 589 8.85 -9.10 4.46
C VAL A 589 10.32 -8.73 4.23
N THR A 590 10.81 -7.73 4.98
CA THR A 590 12.19 -7.26 4.95
C THR A 590 12.96 -7.62 6.22
N HIS A 591 14.28 -7.60 6.14
CA HIS A 591 15.17 -7.95 7.24
C HIS A 591 16.56 -7.31 7.07
N SER A 592 17.48 -7.57 7.99
CA SER A 592 18.85 -7.04 8.02
C SER A 592 19.73 -7.32 6.79
N ARG A 593 19.24 -8.08 5.80
CA ARG A 593 19.95 -8.35 4.54
C ARG A 593 19.16 -7.89 3.31
N THR A 594 18.05 -7.19 3.51
CA THR A 594 17.28 -6.57 2.44
C THR A 594 18.09 -5.42 1.87
N ALA A 595 18.34 -5.46 0.56
CA ALA A 595 18.90 -4.31 -0.15
C ALA A 595 17.83 -3.22 -0.25
N SER A 596 18.24 -1.97 -0.04
CA SER A 596 17.38 -0.78 -0.20
C SER A 596 16.03 -0.87 0.53
N LEU A 597 16.07 -0.90 1.87
CA LEU A 597 14.85 -0.89 2.70
C LEU A 597 13.91 0.29 2.34
N SER A 598 14.49 1.47 2.10
CA SER A 598 13.75 2.69 1.73
C SER A 598 12.91 2.51 0.47
N ASP A 599 13.44 1.85 -0.56
CA ASP A 599 12.75 1.66 -1.84
C ASP A 599 11.46 0.85 -1.64
N LEU A 600 11.48 -0.10 -0.71
CA LEU A 600 10.32 -0.93 -0.39
C LEU A 600 9.32 -0.16 0.48
N THR A 601 9.78 0.52 1.54
CA THR A 601 8.88 1.26 2.45
C THR A 601 8.22 2.47 1.80
N LEU A 602 8.85 3.08 0.79
CA LEU A 602 8.27 4.16 -0.01
C LEU A 602 7.11 3.71 -0.92
N GLN A 603 6.97 2.41 -1.17
CA GLN A 603 5.85 1.88 -1.98
C GLN A 603 4.65 1.49 -1.12
N ALA A 604 4.81 1.43 0.20
CA ALA A 604 3.89 0.78 1.11
C ALA A 604 2.71 1.68 1.51
N ASP A 605 1.53 1.08 1.55
CA ASP A 605 0.35 1.65 2.19
C ASP A 605 0.44 1.52 3.70
N ILE A 606 0.98 0.37 4.14
CA ILE A 606 1.13 0.02 5.54
C ILE A 606 2.58 -0.42 5.77
N VAL A 607 3.26 0.22 6.73
CA VAL A 607 4.58 -0.20 7.20
C VAL A 607 4.45 -0.73 8.62
N ILE A 608 4.75 -2.01 8.82
CA ILE A 608 4.91 -2.58 10.15
C ILE A 608 6.41 -2.64 10.45
N VAL A 609 6.90 -1.95 11.49
CA VAL A 609 8.32 -2.00 11.87
C VAL A 609 8.53 -2.67 13.22
N ALA A 610 9.24 -3.79 13.21
CA ALA A 610 9.51 -4.65 14.35
C ALA A 610 10.96 -5.17 14.30
N ALA A 611 11.91 -4.25 14.09
CA ALA A 611 13.32 -4.55 13.92
C ALA A 611 14.13 -4.42 15.23
N GLY A 612 13.66 -3.61 16.18
CA GLY A 612 14.38 -3.30 17.41
C GLY A 612 15.65 -2.47 17.17
N GLY A 613 15.57 -1.52 16.24
CA GLY A 613 16.66 -0.62 15.86
C GLY A 613 16.18 0.82 15.92
N ALA A 614 16.58 1.54 16.97
CA ALA A 614 16.17 2.93 17.19
C ALA A 614 16.43 3.82 15.96
N GLY A 615 15.37 4.48 15.46
CA GLY A 615 15.46 5.38 14.30
C GLY A 615 15.87 4.71 12.99
N LEU A 616 15.61 3.41 12.83
CA LEU A 616 15.87 2.67 11.60
C LEU A 616 15.12 3.24 10.39
N LEU A 617 13.89 3.69 10.58
CA LEU A 617 13.10 4.35 9.54
C LEU A 617 13.01 5.85 9.80
N THR A 618 13.49 6.64 8.84
CA THR A 618 13.34 8.10 8.84
C THR A 618 12.07 8.50 8.06
N PRO A 619 11.53 9.71 8.25
CA PRO A 619 10.36 10.18 7.50
C PRO A 619 10.54 10.08 5.98
N GLU A 620 11.75 10.35 5.46
CA GLU A 620 12.06 10.33 4.03
C GLU A 620 12.03 8.92 3.41
N MET A 621 12.04 7.89 4.25
CA MET A 621 11.92 6.49 3.82
C MET A 621 10.46 6.03 3.71
N ILE A 622 9.50 6.91 4.02
CA ILE A 622 8.08 6.60 4.15
C ILE A 622 7.30 7.51 3.20
N SER A 623 6.35 6.95 2.46
CA SER A 623 5.49 7.75 1.58
C SER A 623 4.52 8.60 2.40
N ARG A 624 4.00 9.68 1.80
CA ARG A 624 2.86 10.40 2.35
C ARG A 624 1.69 9.43 2.59
N ASP A 625 0.76 9.76 3.48
CA ASP A 625 -0.44 8.99 3.85
C ASP A 625 -0.25 7.49 4.18
N THR A 626 0.99 7.00 4.32
CA THR A 626 1.30 5.65 4.79
C THR A 626 0.94 5.53 6.28
N LEU A 627 0.27 4.43 6.65
CA LEU A 627 0.11 4.04 8.04
C LEU A 627 1.33 3.27 8.52
N VAL A 628 1.97 3.77 9.55
CA VAL A 628 3.18 3.19 10.12
C VAL A 628 2.88 2.66 11.52
N VAL A 629 2.93 1.35 11.67
CA VAL A 629 2.78 0.66 12.96
C VAL A 629 4.17 0.38 13.53
N ASN A 630 4.59 1.22 14.47
CA ASN A 630 5.84 1.06 15.20
C ASN A 630 5.67 0.05 16.34
N VAL A 631 6.37 -1.07 16.25
CA VAL A 631 6.40 -2.11 17.29
C VAL A 631 7.69 -2.04 18.12
N GLY A 632 8.83 -1.81 17.47
CA GLY A 632 10.11 -1.87 18.16
C GLY A 632 10.32 -0.70 19.13
N THR A 633 10.91 -1.05 20.27
CA THR A 633 11.33 -0.12 21.33
C THR A 633 12.71 -0.53 21.81
N THR A 634 13.67 0.37 21.68
CA THR A 634 15.07 0.16 22.08
C THR A 634 15.39 1.02 23.30
N LEU A 635 16.05 0.46 24.32
CA LEU A 635 16.48 1.24 25.48
C LEU A 635 17.60 2.20 25.06
N ASP A 636 17.46 3.48 25.42
CA ASP A 636 18.49 4.47 25.17
C ASP A 636 19.72 4.21 26.05
N SER A 637 20.91 4.30 25.45
CA SER A 637 22.18 4.17 26.17
C SER A 637 22.50 5.41 27.02
N GLN A 638 21.84 6.54 26.76
CA GLN A 638 22.07 7.82 27.43
C GLN A 638 21.06 8.12 28.56
N GLY A 639 20.05 7.28 28.79
CA GLY A 639 19.06 7.50 29.85
C GLY A 639 17.90 6.50 29.84
N PRO A 640 16.96 6.60 30.80
CA PRO A 640 15.80 5.71 30.93
C PRO A 640 14.70 6.08 29.92
N CYS A 641 15.02 6.06 28.63
CA CYS A 641 14.09 6.36 27.54
C CYS A 641 13.98 5.16 26.59
N LEU A 642 12.77 4.92 26.07
CA LEU A 642 12.53 3.94 25.02
C LEU A 642 12.46 4.67 23.68
N ARG A 643 13.33 4.31 22.73
CA ARG A 643 13.35 4.88 21.39
C ARG A 643 12.62 3.97 20.39
N PRO A 644 11.68 4.50 19.60
CA PRO A 644 11.00 3.75 18.54
C PRO A 644 11.94 3.36 17.40
N ASP A 645 11.53 2.37 16.61
CA ASP A 645 12.23 1.98 15.38
C ASP A 645 12.04 3.03 14.26
N VAL A 646 10.95 3.79 14.29
CA VAL A 646 10.74 4.96 13.41
C VAL A 646 11.15 6.20 14.18
N GLU A 647 11.87 7.13 13.57
CA GLU A 647 12.01 8.47 14.12
C GLU A 647 10.60 9.08 14.33
N GLN A 648 10.40 9.98 15.29
CA GLN A 648 9.10 10.64 15.50
C GLN A 648 9.31 12.14 15.65
N GLY A 649 8.58 12.96 14.88
CA GLY A 649 8.75 14.42 14.82
C GLY A 649 7.62 15.15 14.10
N ASP A 650 7.64 16.49 14.13
CA ASP A 650 6.58 17.33 13.53
C ASP A 650 6.52 17.18 12.00
N ASP A 651 7.67 16.94 11.35
CA ASP A 651 7.80 16.76 9.90
C ASP A 651 6.91 15.64 9.34
N GLN A 652 6.59 14.61 10.14
CA GLN A 652 5.72 13.50 9.72
C GLN A 652 4.27 13.91 9.60
N LYS A 653 3.79 14.77 10.51
CA LYS A 653 2.44 15.32 10.45
C LYS A 653 2.28 16.22 9.24
N GLU A 654 3.31 16.99 8.91
CA GLU A 654 3.33 17.83 7.71
C GLU A 654 3.38 17.01 6.42
N GLN A 655 3.95 15.79 6.46
CA GLN A 655 4.00 14.84 5.35
C GLN A 655 2.75 13.95 5.24
N GLY A 656 1.78 14.06 6.16
CA GLY A 656 0.58 13.21 6.17
C GLY A 656 0.84 11.76 6.63
N ILE A 657 2.02 11.45 7.18
CA ILE A 657 2.35 10.12 7.67
C ILE A 657 1.65 9.89 9.00
N VAL A 658 0.91 8.78 9.12
CA VAL A 658 0.24 8.41 10.37
C VAL A 658 1.07 7.33 11.07
N VAL A 659 1.67 7.66 12.21
CA VAL A 659 2.51 6.72 12.98
C VAL A 659 1.83 6.37 14.31
N THR A 660 1.85 5.10 14.70
CA THR A 660 1.39 4.70 16.04
C THR A 660 2.28 5.34 17.12
N PRO A 661 1.70 5.86 18.22
CA PRO A 661 2.47 6.48 19.30
C PRO A 661 3.50 5.52 19.92
N SER A 662 4.64 6.05 20.35
CA SER A 662 5.62 5.30 21.13
C SER A 662 6.25 6.18 22.22
N PRO A 663 6.06 5.87 23.52
CA PRO A 663 5.21 4.82 24.09
C PRO A 663 3.71 5.08 23.89
N GLY A 664 2.88 4.05 24.08
CA GLY A 664 1.41 4.18 24.09
C GLY A 664 0.68 3.62 22.87
N GLY A 665 1.40 3.10 21.87
CA GLY A 665 0.83 2.33 20.76
C GLY A 665 0.79 0.82 21.06
N VAL A 666 1.39 0.01 20.20
CA VAL A 666 1.32 -1.46 20.21
C VAL A 666 1.67 -2.08 21.58
N GLY A 667 2.73 -1.59 22.23
CA GLY A 667 3.19 -2.16 23.51
C GLY A 667 2.16 -2.10 24.64
N SER A 668 1.19 -1.17 24.60
CA SER A 668 0.11 -1.10 25.60
C SER A 668 -0.93 -2.22 25.41
N LEU A 669 -1.04 -2.77 24.20
CA LEU A 669 -2.01 -3.80 23.86
C LEU A 669 -1.50 -5.22 24.11
N CYS A 670 -0.18 -5.44 24.12
CA CYS A 670 0.41 -6.77 24.29
C CYS A 670 -0.07 -7.49 25.56
N CYS A 671 -0.15 -6.78 26.70
CA CYS A 671 -0.58 -7.37 27.96
C CYS A 671 -2.09 -7.68 27.97
N ALA A 672 -2.91 -6.77 27.43
CA ALA A 672 -4.35 -6.97 27.30
C ALA A 672 -4.66 -8.19 26.40
N ALA A 673 -4.01 -8.27 25.24
CA ALA A 673 -4.15 -9.38 24.30
C ALA A 673 -3.71 -10.73 24.90
N LEU A 674 -2.63 -10.76 25.69
CA LEU A 674 -2.18 -11.98 26.37
C LEU A 674 -3.26 -12.53 27.30
N PHE A 675 -3.81 -11.71 28.19
CA PHE A 675 -4.84 -12.18 29.11
C PHE A 675 -6.15 -12.50 28.39
N HIS A 676 -6.46 -11.80 27.30
CA HIS A 676 -7.56 -12.16 26.44
C HIS A 676 -7.40 -13.59 25.88
N ASN A 677 -6.22 -13.93 25.37
CA ASN A 677 -5.89 -15.28 24.91
C ASN A 677 -6.03 -16.33 26.03
N VAL A 678 -5.61 -16.02 27.27
CA VAL A 678 -5.79 -16.91 28.44
C VAL A 678 -7.26 -17.20 28.70
N VAL A 679 -8.09 -16.16 28.73
CA VAL A 679 -9.53 -16.31 28.97
C VAL A 679 -10.19 -17.08 27.82
N GLN A 680 -9.76 -16.85 26.58
CA GLN A 680 -10.21 -17.62 25.42
C GLN A 680 -9.83 -19.11 25.52
N ALA A 681 -8.60 -19.44 25.90
CA ALA A 681 -8.16 -20.82 26.10
C ALA A 681 -8.99 -21.53 27.19
N ALA A 682 -9.25 -20.82 28.29
CA ALA A 682 -10.08 -21.30 29.39
C ALA A 682 -11.55 -21.51 28.96
N ALA A 683 -12.12 -20.58 28.18
CA ALA A 683 -13.48 -20.68 27.65
C ALA A 683 -13.63 -21.86 26.68
N ALA A 684 -12.66 -22.06 25.78
CA ALA A 684 -12.65 -23.20 24.87
C ALA A 684 -12.61 -24.54 25.63
N THR A 685 -11.79 -24.62 26.69
CA THR A 685 -11.73 -25.80 27.57
C THR A 685 -13.08 -26.07 28.25
N ALA A 686 -13.74 -25.01 28.75
CA ALA A 686 -15.05 -25.09 29.39
C ALA A 686 -16.17 -25.57 28.44
N ALA A 687 -16.11 -25.17 27.16
CA ALA A 687 -17.08 -25.60 26.15
C ALA A 687 -16.92 -27.09 25.79
N LEU A 688 -15.67 -27.58 25.73
CA LEU A 688 -15.37 -28.98 25.40
C LEU A 688 -15.78 -29.96 26.50
N THR A 689 -15.65 -29.59 27.79
CA THR A 689 -16.05 -30.44 28.92
C THR A 689 -17.58 -30.61 29.01
N HIS A 690 -18.37 -29.63 28.57
CA HIS A 690 -19.84 -29.72 28.56
C HIS A 690 -20.41 -30.61 27.44
N ASN A 691 -19.83 -30.59 26.24
CA ASN A 691 -20.33 -31.38 25.11
C ASN A 691 -19.99 -32.88 25.18
N GLY A 692 -18.98 -33.27 25.97
CA GLY A 692 -18.61 -34.68 26.21
C GLY A 692 -19.49 -35.42 27.23
N GLY A 693 -20.19 -34.70 28.12
CA GLY A 693 -20.95 -35.28 29.24
C GLY A 693 -22.31 -35.91 28.87
N GLY A 694 -22.80 -35.72 27.64
CA GLY A 694 -24.15 -36.13 27.23
C GLY A 694 -24.34 -37.61 26.87
N ARG A 695 -23.32 -38.49 26.99
CA ARG A 695 -23.39 -39.89 26.53
C ARG A 695 -23.62 -40.96 27.60
N ALA A 696 -23.74 -40.63 28.88
CA ALA A 696 -24.00 -41.62 29.91
C ALA A 696 -25.50 -41.78 30.22
N SER A 697 -26.06 -42.94 29.81
CA SER A 697 -27.27 -43.60 30.34
C SER A 697 -28.67 -43.21 29.82
N GLN A 698 -28.95 -43.50 28.55
CA GLN A 698 -30.27 -44.03 28.17
C GLN A 698 -30.12 -45.31 27.35
N GLN A 699 -29.89 -46.44 28.05
CA GLN A 699 -30.19 -47.77 27.51
C GLN A 699 -31.44 -48.32 28.19
N LYS A 700 -32.55 -48.33 27.44
CA LYS A 700 -33.72 -49.15 27.76
C LYS A 700 -33.49 -50.59 27.30
N GLY A 701 -33.35 -51.49 28.28
CA GLY A 701 -33.95 -52.84 28.29
C GLY A 701 -33.22 -54.00 27.57
N SER A 702 -32.71 -54.97 28.34
CA SER A 702 -33.43 -56.23 28.64
C SER A 702 -32.55 -57.25 29.38
N GLY A 703 -33.10 -57.88 30.44
CA GLY A 703 -32.66 -59.21 30.90
C GLY A 703 -31.90 -59.32 32.23
N ALA A 704 -32.67 -59.62 33.30
CA ALA A 704 -32.36 -60.48 34.45
C ALA A 704 -31.13 -60.24 35.35
N GLY A 705 -31.38 -59.96 36.64
CA GLY A 705 -30.46 -60.31 37.73
C GLY A 705 -30.31 -59.31 38.88
N ASP A 706 -31.29 -59.30 39.78
CA ASP A 706 -31.23 -59.08 41.25
C ASP A 706 -30.07 -58.26 41.91
N ARG A 707 -30.48 -57.23 42.70
CA ARG A 707 -29.85 -56.60 43.89
C ARG A 707 -28.53 -55.85 43.65
N ILE A 708 -28.42 -54.54 43.94
CA ILE A 708 -28.34 -53.95 45.29
C ILE A 708 -28.78 -52.48 45.23
N ARG A 709 -29.48 -52.07 46.29
CA ARG A 709 -29.98 -50.72 46.58
C ARG A 709 -28.92 -49.92 47.35
N ASP A 710 -29.04 -48.59 47.22
CA ASP A 710 -28.67 -47.54 48.19
C ASP A 710 -27.29 -46.87 48.08
N GLY A 711 -27.34 -45.55 47.86
CA GLY A 711 -26.45 -44.59 48.50
C GLY A 711 -25.56 -43.77 47.57
N CYS A 712 -26.09 -42.72 46.94
CA CYS A 712 -25.40 -41.44 46.71
C CYS A 712 -26.38 -40.41 46.15
N THR A 713 -27.00 -39.64 47.04
CA THR A 713 -27.49 -38.29 46.74
C THR A 713 -26.31 -37.34 46.96
N ALA A 714 -25.74 -36.81 45.89
CA ALA A 714 -24.91 -35.62 45.95
C ALA A 714 -25.23 -34.79 44.71
N ASP A 715 -25.66 -33.56 44.96
CA ASP A 715 -26.04 -32.56 43.97
C ASP A 715 -24.92 -32.36 42.93
N GLU A 716 -25.14 -32.81 41.68
CA GLU A 716 -24.39 -32.28 40.54
C GLU A 716 -24.90 -30.87 40.26
N PRO A 717 -24.03 -29.85 40.15
CA PRO A 717 -24.47 -28.53 39.76
C PRO A 717 -24.94 -28.60 38.30
N THR A 718 -26.25 -28.57 38.09
CA THR A 718 -26.82 -28.32 36.77
C THR A 718 -26.48 -26.88 36.37
N LEU A 719 -25.33 -26.70 35.73
CA LEU A 719 -24.97 -25.46 35.05
C LEU A 719 -25.94 -25.24 33.88
N ASP A 720 -26.43 -24.00 33.76
CA ASP A 720 -27.51 -23.60 32.86
C ASP A 720 -27.04 -23.64 31.39
N LEU A 721 -27.72 -24.44 30.56
CA LEU A 721 -27.46 -24.55 29.12
C LEU A 721 -27.48 -23.19 28.40
N ALA A 722 -28.27 -22.24 28.90
CA ALA A 722 -28.28 -20.87 28.37
C ALA A 722 -26.94 -20.15 28.61
N GLN A 723 -26.31 -20.35 29.77
CA GLN A 723 -25.02 -19.74 30.10
C GLN A 723 -23.88 -20.34 29.26
N THR A 724 -23.92 -21.65 28.99
CA THR A 724 -22.95 -22.30 28.09
C THR A 724 -23.12 -21.83 26.65
N ALA A 725 -24.36 -21.68 26.16
CA ALA A 725 -24.63 -21.15 24.82
C ALA A 725 -24.20 -19.69 24.67
N GLU A 726 -24.46 -18.85 25.68
CA GLU A 726 -23.98 -17.45 25.73
C GLU A 726 -22.45 -17.37 25.74
N LEU A 727 -21.75 -18.32 26.37
CA LEU A 727 -20.28 -18.39 26.37
C LEU A 727 -19.71 -18.82 25.02
N VAL A 728 -20.36 -19.77 24.35
CA VAL A 728 -19.98 -20.21 23.00
C VAL A 728 -20.19 -19.07 21.99
N ASP A 729 -21.31 -18.35 22.06
CA ASP A 729 -21.58 -17.20 21.19
C ASP A 729 -20.68 -15.98 21.50
N ALA A 730 -20.33 -15.78 22.78
CA ALA A 730 -19.34 -14.78 23.16
C ALA A 730 -17.90 -15.13 22.73
N TYR A 731 -17.60 -16.41 22.53
CA TYR A 731 -16.31 -16.90 22.05
C TYR A 731 -16.20 -16.86 20.51
N GLU A 732 -17.27 -17.26 19.81
CA GLU A 732 -17.36 -17.18 18.35
C GLU A 732 -18.81 -16.81 17.96
N PRO A 733 -19.06 -15.54 17.57
CA PRO A 733 -20.41 -15.06 17.24
C PRO A 733 -21.04 -15.89 16.12
N GLY A 734 -22.21 -16.49 16.37
CA GLY A 734 -22.94 -17.33 15.40
C GLY A 734 -22.62 -18.83 15.47
N LEU A 735 -21.77 -19.28 16.41
CA LEU A 735 -21.50 -20.71 16.60
C LEU A 735 -22.64 -21.44 17.33
N ALA A 736 -23.50 -20.71 18.04
CA ALA A 736 -24.66 -21.26 18.74
C ALA A 736 -25.71 -21.86 17.77
N ASP A 737 -25.63 -21.52 16.48
CA ASP A 737 -26.53 -22.02 15.43
C ASP A 737 -26.08 -23.37 14.81
N TRP A 738 -24.88 -23.87 15.18
CA TRP A 738 -24.34 -25.11 14.63
C TRP A 738 -24.87 -26.33 15.36
N SER A 739 -25.22 -27.38 14.62
CA SER A 739 -25.65 -28.64 15.22
C SER A 739 -24.46 -29.39 15.85
N VAL A 740 -24.73 -30.19 16.89
CA VAL A 740 -23.71 -31.04 17.56
C VAL A 740 -23.00 -31.97 16.57
N GLY A 741 -23.65 -32.33 15.45
CA GLY A 741 -23.04 -33.12 14.37
C GLY A 741 -21.99 -32.36 13.56
N GLU A 742 -22.21 -31.08 13.30
CA GLU A 742 -21.27 -30.22 12.55
C GLU A 742 -20.00 -29.91 13.37
N LEU A 743 -20.16 -29.78 14.69
CA LEU A 743 -19.02 -29.67 15.63
C LEU A 743 -18.20 -30.97 15.69
N TYR A 744 -18.85 -32.13 15.64
CA TYR A 744 -18.20 -33.45 15.67
C TYR A 744 -17.44 -33.77 14.37
N ASP A 745 -18.01 -33.45 13.22
CA ASP A 745 -17.37 -33.62 11.91
C ASP A 745 -16.18 -32.65 11.74
N GLY A 746 -16.26 -31.45 12.32
CA GLY A 746 -15.13 -30.53 12.43
C GLY A 746 -13.95 -31.12 13.20
N CYS A 747 -14.20 -31.80 14.33
CA CYS A 747 -13.17 -32.46 15.13
C CYS A 747 -12.52 -33.68 14.44
N LEU A 748 -13.28 -34.45 13.65
CA LEU A 748 -12.76 -35.60 12.90
C LEU A 748 -11.84 -35.21 11.73
N SER A 749 -12.01 -34.00 11.19
CA SER A 749 -11.16 -33.48 10.09
C SER A 749 -9.73 -33.11 10.50
N LEU A 750 -9.41 -33.12 11.81
CA LEU A 750 -8.15 -32.63 12.39
C LEU A 750 -7.06 -33.70 12.64
N ASN A 751 -7.20 -34.91 12.08
CA ASN A 751 -6.15 -35.94 11.99
C ASN A 751 -5.26 -36.10 13.26
N ARG A 752 -5.88 -36.20 14.44
CA ARG A 752 -5.17 -36.57 15.68
C ARG A 752 -5.13 -38.09 15.80
N SER A 753 -3.92 -38.63 15.88
CA SER A 753 -3.64 -40.01 16.26
C SER A 753 -4.21 -40.29 17.66
N PHE A 754 -5.25 -41.10 17.74
CA PHE A 754 -5.72 -41.69 19.00
C PHE A 754 -4.61 -42.58 19.60
N THR A 755 -4.36 -42.46 20.90
CA THR A 755 -3.42 -43.37 21.58
C THR A 755 -4.13 -44.67 21.95
N CYS A 756 -3.37 -45.77 22.04
CA CYS A 756 -3.85 -47.13 22.25
C CYS A 756 -4.71 -47.35 23.52
N ARG A 757 -4.77 -46.37 24.44
CA ARG A 757 -5.66 -46.40 25.62
C ARG A 757 -7.14 -46.17 25.27
N ASP A 758 -7.43 -45.44 24.20
CA ASP A 758 -8.81 -45.05 23.85
C ASP A 758 -9.61 -46.20 23.21
N PHE A 759 -8.96 -47.32 22.86
CA PHE A 759 -9.60 -48.47 22.22
C PHE A 759 -10.07 -49.57 23.20
N GLN A 760 -9.74 -49.47 24.50
CA GLN A 760 -10.15 -50.48 25.49
C GLN A 760 -11.39 -50.09 26.32
N ALA A 761 -11.91 -48.88 26.15
CA ALA A 761 -13.07 -48.36 26.89
C ALA A 761 -14.32 -48.08 26.03
N ALA A 762 -14.23 -48.28 24.71
CA ALA A 762 -15.38 -48.29 23.78
C ALA A 762 -15.75 -49.73 23.44
#